data_AF-A0A970TFY3-F1
#
_entry.id   AF-A0A970TFY3-F1
#
_cell.length_a   1.000
_cell.length_b   1.000
_cell.length_c   1.000
_cell.angle_alpha   90.00
_cell.angle_beta   90.00
_cell.angle_gamma   90.00
#
_symmetry.space_group_name_H-M   'P 1'
#
loop_
_entity.id
_entity.type
_entity.pdbx_description
1 polymer ?
#
loop_
_entity_poly.entity_id
_entity_poly.type
_entity_poly.pdbx_seq_one_letter_code
_entity_poly.pdbx_strand_id
1 'polypeptide(L)'
;MYYKEVTDYISQFLILSTSEITNEMYDLFNLDIPDSVLMSLQRIEQYGFKDYELFDKANNYYANELSDFGANNEVYLYAQVISDRDLKIVIETDLPGYSKLWVNSRCISICSKRQEVEHFTINLMPGKNEFIVGYKLMQKNIFPPYMYIQLFPYIEIAKNIQMPIRKKEYLEDKVKLVTRYDKQQNIVDFMLLTNNAILKSCSTILEKESIRQKLVLQTRKKYTYQIKENNTSLQQVKLHIDISPGILNLYNQIPEKEAEDIINQAIIYSQNITYGKGEILGRIEKYRNKLTFTDDRYTLLKELRHLLKKENISKSSRRDIVYYYSDIDMSYQELIIHLPVGYNAKKQYALIVCLGILDFDYITPQYYYDDSDCYLIANCAGRGILGGSYISEACYLEAIEYIKFNYSIDSDRIYLTGKSNGGYAVWSLIQNHPDMIAGACPISGYAYEPNISNVTNIPIINHVSNKDSCYRNNENNIKNAMIDIKNYKQIELKNQLHHVVANFSNYSLYKIFIDKVRSQYPRHIYYRTERNRYLKSYWIRLYGIKYGFRYSCVSAHIISERKISVKIQNTDGFRIDIPPMIDKRDFILLVNGRIISLKNYQLDTIDILFLKENELVVNPQADITIDYAKGNGLLDVYTGPMRIIIPDTDDKMILAAAKSFANPQSNGYYSQLAVHYPIYYTDTITESELNKHLVLINVDVESIRKKLCIAVKISIFNDSIEYLGRRFYGEYCVMQIVPNPNSSDKSILLVHTNDTSMLRKNMFIRKIVLPFANNGLHEYWNNEALILINNTYYRIYEWGDAIEEI
;
A
#
# COMPACT_ATOMS: atom_id res chain seq x y z
N MET A 1 8.87 21.53 26.43
CA MET A 1 9.92 21.16 25.46
C MET A 1 10.99 22.25 25.42
N TYR A 2 12.26 21.91 25.22
CA TYR A 2 13.35 22.89 25.02
C TYR A 2 13.98 22.64 23.65
N TYR A 3 13.89 23.62 22.75
CA TYR A 3 14.19 23.46 21.34
C TYR A 3 15.64 23.83 21.02
N LYS A 4 16.41 22.89 20.48
CA LYS A 4 17.87 23.01 20.27
C LYS A 4 18.28 23.24 18.81
N GLU A 5 17.41 23.88 18.02
CA GLU A 5 17.63 24.11 16.58
C GLU A 5 17.99 22.83 15.80
N VAL A 6 17.33 21.74 16.14
CA VAL A 6 17.37 20.45 15.43
C VAL A 6 15.93 20.00 15.14
N THR A 7 15.74 19.14 14.15
CA THR A 7 14.43 18.55 13.89
C THR A 7 13.93 17.77 15.12
N ASP A 8 12.70 18.07 15.57
CA ASP A 8 12.07 17.48 16.77
C ASP A 8 10.54 17.70 16.73
N TYR A 9 9.77 17.23 17.71
CA TYR A 9 8.29 17.33 17.72
C TYR A 9 7.69 17.54 19.12
N ILE A 10 6.50 18.10 19.18
CA ILE A 10 5.72 18.22 20.43
C ILE A 10 4.98 16.90 20.66
N SER A 11 5.38 16.15 21.69
CA SER A 11 4.77 14.87 22.06
C SER A 11 3.90 14.91 23.32
N GLN A 12 3.97 16.01 24.08
CA GLN A 12 3.37 16.16 25.40
C GLN A 12 2.61 17.50 25.48
N PHE A 13 1.37 17.42 25.97
CA PHE A 13 0.48 18.56 26.16
C PHE A 13 -0.14 18.51 27.55
N LEU A 14 -0.66 19.63 28.03
CA LEU A 14 -1.54 19.71 29.19
C LEU A 14 -2.98 19.86 28.70
N ILE A 15 -3.93 19.17 29.34
CA ILE A 15 -5.36 19.38 29.09
C ILE A 15 -5.80 20.60 29.90
N LEU A 16 -6.07 21.72 29.21
CA LEU A 16 -6.52 22.96 29.86
C LEU A 16 -8.01 22.94 30.19
N SER A 17 -8.82 22.36 29.30
CA SER A 17 -10.26 22.21 29.48
C SER A 17 -10.83 21.16 28.53
N THR A 18 -11.90 20.50 29.00
CA THR A 18 -12.76 19.61 28.22
C THR A 18 -14.20 19.99 28.53
N SER A 19 -15.01 20.32 27.51
CA SER A 19 -16.40 20.76 27.68
C SER A 19 -17.32 20.18 26.60
N GLU A 20 -18.51 19.75 26.99
CA GLU A 20 -19.50 19.21 26.04
C GLU A 20 -20.12 20.34 25.18
N ILE A 21 -20.06 20.17 23.86
CA ILE A 21 -20.58 21.12 22.87
C ILE A 21 -21.02 20.36 21.61
N THR A 22 -22.17 20.71 21.02
CA THR A 22 -22.59 20.12 19.75
C THR A 22 -21.84 20.78 18.57
N ASN A 23 -21.85 20.12 17.40
CA ASN A 23 -21.15 20.63 16.22
C ASN A 23 -21.75 21.94 15.68
N GLU A 24 -23.04 22.16 15.93
CA GLU A 24 -23.78 23.36 15.55
C GLU A 24 -23.38 24.55 16.41
N MET A 25 -23.05 24.32 17.70
CA MET A 25 -22.61 25.36 18.64
C MET A 25 -21.12 25.70 18.53
N TYR A 26 -20.29 24.81 17.98
CA TYR A 26 -18.85 25.07 17.80
C TYR A 26 -18.60 26.11 16.70
N ASP A 27 -18.14 27.32 17.07
CA ASP A 27 -17.76 28.34 16.08
C ASP A 27 -16.32 28.14 15.58
N LEU A 28 -16.20 27.47 14.44
CA LEU A 28 -14.95 27.29 13.70
C LEU A 28 -14.25 28.60 13.31
N PHE A 29 -14.98 29.70 13.17
CA PHE A 29 -14.47 30.96 12.62
C PHE A 29 -14.13 32.00 13.69
N ASN A 30 -14.47 31.77 14.96
CA ASN A 30 -13.91 32.54 16.06
C ASN A 30 -12.41 32.25 16.18
N LEU A 31 -11.58 33.28 16.05
CA LEU A 31 -10.11 33.19 16.07
C LEU A 31 -9.50 33.48 17.44
N ASP A 32 -10.30 33.94 18.39
CA ASP A 32 -9.84 34.29 19.73
C ASP A 32 -9.70 33.04 20.61
N ILE A 33 -8.80 33.10 21.58
CA ILE A 33 -8.66 32.07 22.62
C ILE A 33 -9.79 32.28 23.63
N PRO A 34 -10.56 31.26 24.03
CA PRO A 34 -11.64 31.44 25.01
C PRO A 34 -11.14 31.95 26.37
N ASP A 35 -11.94 32.75 27.04
CA ASP A 35 -11.59 33.33 28.36
C ASP A 35 -11.22 32.26 29.40
N SER A 36 -11.90 31.10 29.39
CA SER A 36 -11.59 29.95 30.26
C SER A 36 -10.18 29.38 30.03
N VAL A 37 -9.69 29.44 28.80
CA VAL A 37 -8.36 29.01 28.41
C VAL A 37 -7.34 30.09 28.79
N LEU A 38 -7.64 31.37 28.56
CA LEU A 38 -6.81 32.50 29.00
C LEU A 38 -6.60 32.51 30.54
N MET A 39 -7.64 32.24 31.32
CA MET A 39 -7.54 32.07 32.77
C MET A 39 -6.63 30.89 33.16
N SER A 40 -6.64 29.80 32.38
CA SER A 40 -5.74 28.67 32.62
C SER A 40 -4.28 29.00 32.31
N LEU A 41 -4.01 29.77 31.27
CA LEU A 41 -2.65 30.25 30.95
C LEU A 41 -2.09 31.13 32.09
N GLN A 42 -2.90 32.06 32.62
CA GLN A 42 -2.53 32.89 33.77
C GLN A 42 -2.21 32.05 35.02
N ARG A 43 -2.98 30.99 35.29
CA ARG A 43 -2.69 30.04 36.39
C ARG A 43 -1.41 29.26 36.15
N ILE A 44 -1.14 28.82 34.92
CA ILE A 44 0.11 28.15 34.54
C ILE A 44 1.32 29.08 34.72
N GLU A 45 1.19 30.37 34.38
CA GLU A 45 2.25 31.35 34.60
C GLU A 45 2.53 31.59 36.08
N GLN A 46 1.48 31.70 36.92
CA GLN A 46 1.59 32.01 38.34
C GLN A 46 1.96 30.80 39.23
N TYR A 47 1.43 29.62 38.95
CA TYR A 47 1.51 28.43 39.82
C TYR A 47 2.19 27.21 39.16
N GLY A 48 2.51 27.29 37.88
CA GLY A 48 3.07 26.17 37.12
C GLY A 48 2.02 25.12 36.73
N PHE A 49 2.49 23.94 36.33
CA PHE A 49 1.68 22.92 35.65
C PHE A 49 0.91 21.96 36.58
N LYS A 50 1.04 22.10 37.90
CA LYS A 50 0.68 21.06 38.88
C LYS A 50 -0.80 20.66 38.89
N ASP A 51 -1.69 21.60 38.55
CA ASP A 51 -3.15 21.40 38.57
C ASP A 51 -3.70 20.82 37.24
N TYR A 52 -2.84 20.54 36.26
CA TYR A 52 -3.24 20.14 34.90
C TYR A 52 -2.81 18.71 34.56
N GLU A 53 -3.71 17.97 33.89
CA GLU A 53 -3.44 16.61 33.44
C GLU A 53 -2.49 16.60 32.23
N LEU A 54 -1.49 15.71 32.27
CA LEU A 54 -0.56 15.47 31.16
C LEU A 54 -1.21 14.55 30.12
N PHE A 55 -1.35 15.05 28.90
CA PHE A 55 -1.73 14.28 27.72
C PHE A 55 -0.49 13.99 26.86
N ASP A 56 -0.01 12.75 26.95
CA ASP A 56 1.12 12.24 26.14
C ASP A 56 0.78 10.94 25.39
N LYS A 57 -0.49 10.51 25.42
CA LYS A 57 -0.98 9.35 24.66
C LYS A 57 -0.70 9.55 23.17
N ALA A 58 0.09 8.64 22.62
CA ALA A 58 0.43 8.60 21.20
C ALA A 58 0.11 7.23 20.59
N ASN A 59 -0.26 7.23 19.31
CA ASN A 59 -0.43 6.02 18.53
C ASN A 59 0.94 5.40 18.15
N ASN A 60 0.92 4.26 17.47
CA ASN A 60 2.15 3.57 17.03
C ASN A 60 3.07 4.41 16.13
N TYR A 61 2.59 5.51 15.54
CA TYR A 61 3.33 6.44 14.68
C TYR A 61 3.86 7.68 15.43
N TYR A 62 3.80 7.68 16.77
CA TYR A 62 4.18 8.78 17.67
C TYR A 62 3.34 10.07 17.54
N ALA A 63 2.23 10.04 16.80
CA ALA A 63 1.25 11.13 16.78
C ALA A 63 0.25 10.98 17.94
N ASN A 64 -0.14 12.09 18.57
CA ASN A 64 -1.03 12.08 19.73
C ASN A 64 -2.46 11.64 19.34
N GLU A 65 -3.03 10.67 20.05
CA GLU A 65 -4.32 10.07 19.70
C GLU A 65 -5.47 10.71 20.49
N LEU A 66 -6.42 11.32 19.78
CA LEU A 66 -7.50 12.14 20.34
C LEU A 66 -8.82 11.36 20.59
N SER A 67 -8.80 10.03 20.48
CA SER A 67 -9.98 9.16 20.59
C SER A 67 -10.71 9.29 21.93
N ASP A 68 -9.94 9.41 23.03
CA ASP A 68 -10.43 9.27 24.40
C ASP A 68 -11.28 10.48 24.83
N PHE A 69 -11.11 11.63 24.17
CA PHE A 69 -11.90 12.83 24.41
C PHE A 69 -13.38 12.68 23.98
N GLY A 70 -13.72 11.70 23.15
CA GLY A 70 -15.09 11.45 22.71
C GLY A 70 -15.61 12.44 21.66
N ALA A 71 -16.82 12.18 21.14
CA ALA A 71 -17.37 12.91 19.99
C ALA A 71 -18.03 14.26 20.34
N ASN A 72 -18.52 14.40 21.58
CA ASN A 72 -19.30 15.56 22.01
C ASN A 72 -18.45 16.65 22.68
N ASN A 73 -17.17 16.41 22.94
CA ASN A 73 -16.34 17.35 23.68
C ASN A 73 -15.50 18.23 22.75
N GLU A 74 -15.42 19.51 23.11
CA GLU A 74 -14.35 20.40 22.72
C GLU A 74 -13.23 20.34 23.78
N VAL A 75 -11.99 20.35 23.31
CA VAL A 75 -10.79 20.15 24.12
C VAL A 75 -9.77 21.23 23.81
N TYR A 76 -9.13 21.79 24.84
CA TYR A 76 -8.00 22.68 24.69
C TYR A 76 -6.74 22.06 25.26
N LEU A 77 -5.72 21.87 24.42
CA LEU A 77 -4.43 21.27 24.74
C LEU A 77 -3.34 22.35 24.69
N TYR A 78 -2.41 22.33 25.65
CA TYR A 78 -1.33 23.32 25.76
C TYR A 78 0.05 22.66 25.76
N ALA A 79 0.98 23.23 25.00
CA ALA A 79 2.39 22.89 25.07
C ALA A 79 3.26 24.15 25.11
N GLN A 80 4.40 24.05 25.79
CA GLN A 80 5.38 25.12 25.90
C GLN A 80 6.70 24.71 25.25
N VAL A 81 7.17 25.53 24.31
CA VAL A 81 8.45 25.36 23.62
C VAL A 81 9.39 26.48 24.05
N ILE A 82 10.50 26.11 24.71
CA ILE A 82 11.50 27.05 25.22
C ILE A 82 12.61 27.22 24.19
N SER A 83 13.02 28.46 23.92
CA SER A 83 14.16 28.81 23.07
C SER A 83 15.09 29.79 23.80
N ASP A 84 16.41 29.65 23.68
CA ASP A 84 17.37 30.60 24.28
C ASP A 84 17.43 31.95 23.53
N ARG A 85 17.04 31.95 22.26
CA ARG A 85 17.21 33.06 21.33
C ARG A 85 16.05 33.17 20.35
N ASP A 86 15.99 34.26 19.60
CA ASP A 86 15.09 34.35 18.45
C ASP A 86 15.49 33.28 17.41
N LEU A 87 14.55 32.38 17.10
CA LEU A 87 14.75 31.29 16.14
C LEU A 87 13.61 31.26 15.14
N LYS A 88 13.94 31.51 13.87
CA LYS A 88 13.04 31.21 12.76
C LYS A 88 13.01 29.70 12.52
N ILE A 89 11.83 29.11 12.58
CA ILE A 89 11.60 27.68 12.33
C ILE A 89 10.46 27.47 11.33
N VAL A 90 10.38 26.27 10.77
CA VAL A 90 9.17 25.81 10.08
C VAL A 90 8.50 24.75 10.94
N ILE A 91 7.19 24.86 11.13
CA ILE A 91 6.38 23.81 11.73
C ILE A 91 5.57 23.11 10.65
N GLU A 92 5.41 21.80 10.80
CA GLU A 92 4.45 20.98 10.06
C GLU A 92 3.46 20.38 11.05
N THR A 93 2.18 20.45 10.72
CA THR A 93 1.10 20.04 11.61
C THR A 93 0.11 19.21 10.82
N ASP A 94 -0.32 18.08 11.38
CA ASP A 94 -1.46 17.34 10.86
C ASP A 94 -2.57 17.41 11.89
N LEU A 95 -3.68 18.08 11.56
CA LEU A 95 -4.76 18.38 12.50
C LEU A 95 -6.08 17.76 12.03
N PRO A 96 -6.86 17.10 12.93
CA PRO A 96 -8.11 16.44 12.57
C PRO A 96 -9.35 17.32 12.83
N GLY A 97 -10.45 17.00 12.14
CA GLY A 97 -11.78 17.53 12.44
C GLY A 97 -11.87 19.07 12.40
N TYR A 98 -12.50 19.63 13.43
CA TYR A 98 -12.52 21.06 13.69
C TYR A 98 -11.41 21.38 14.68
N SER A 99 -10.23 21.73 14.16
CA SER A 99 -9.06 22.07 14.98
C SER A 99 -8.61 23.50 14.72
N LYS A 100 -8.04 24.14 15.73
CA LYS A 100 -7.39 25.46 15.66
C LYS A 100 -6.04 25.38 16.37
N LEU A 101 -5.01 25.99 15.80
CA LEU A 101 -3.69 26.14 16.43
C LEU A 101 -3.40 27.62 16.65
N TRP A 102 -3.16 27.98 17.92
CA TRP A 102 -2.57 29.26 18.29
C TRP A 102 -1.11 29.08 18.67
N VAL A 103 -0.27 30.00 18.21
CA VAL A 103 1.12 30.15 18.67
C VAL A 103 1.31 31.57 19.18
N ASN A 104 1.74 31.73 20.43
CA ASN A 104 1.91 33.02 21.10
C ASN A 104 0.67 33.93 20.91
N SER A 105 -0.50 33.43 21.33
CA SER A 105 -1.83 34.04 21.18
C SER A 105 -2.36 34.28 19.75
N ARG A 106 -1.58 34.04 18.69
CA ARG A 106 -2.02 34.20 17.30
C ARG A 106 -2.53 32.87 16.74
N CYS A 107 -3.80 32.81 16.34
CA CYS A 107 -4.33 31.69 15.55
C CYS A 107 -3.61 31.65 14.18
N ILE A 108 -2.96 30.53 13.86
CA ILE A 108 -2.17 30.34 12.63
C ILE A 108 -2.68 29.22 11.71
N SER A 109 -3.44 28.26 12.24
CA SER A 109 -3.97 27.07 11.54
C SER A 109 -5.43 26.87 11.93
N ILE A 110 -6.27 26.46 10.97
CA ILE A 110 -7.65 26.03 11.25
C ILE A 110 -7.98 24.85 10.32
N CYS A 111 -8.18 23.66 10.86
CA CYS A 111 -8.68 22.51 10.11
C CYS A 111 -10.21 22.50 10.09
N SER A 112 -10.77 22.20 8.93
CA SER A 112 -12.22 22.06 8.70
C SER A 112 -12.55 20.78 7.92
N LYS A 113 -11.70 19.76 8.08
CA LYS A 113 -11.67 18.54 7.27
C LYS A 113 -11.55 17.32 8.18
N ARG A 114 -11.60 16.12 7.61
CA ARG A 114 -11.32 14.88 8.34
C ARG A 114 -9.95 14.92 9.03
N GLN A 115 -8.93 15.32 8.26
CA GLN A 115 -7.50 15.33 8.59
C GLN A 115 -6.85 16.29 7.59
N GLU A 116 -5.90 17.14 8.00
CA GLU A 116 -5.24 18.10 7.11
C GLU A 116 -3.81 18.43 7.56
N VAL A 117 -2.85 18.18 6.67
CA VAL A 117 -1.45 18.57 6.83
C VAL A 117 -1.25 20.01 6.37
N GLU A 118 -0.68 20.83 7.24
CA GLU A 118 -0.31 22.22 6.99
C GLU A 118 1.16 22.48 7.38
N HIS A 119 1.75 23.54 6.85
CA HIS A 119 3.07 24.02 7.29
C HIS A 119 3.13 25.54 7.37
N PHE A 120 3.89 26.04 8.32
CA PHE A 120 4.01 27.47 8.62
C PHE A 120 5.44 27.83 9.03
N THR A 121 5.94 28.95 8.54
CA THR A 121 7.13 29.58 9.11
C THR A 121 6.71 30.41 10.33
N ILE A 122 7.37 30.23 11.47
CA ILE A 122 7.16 31.02 12.69
C ILE A 122 8.51 31.43 13.30
N ASN A 123 8.49 32.46 14.15
CA ASN A 123 9.63 32.82 14.99
C ASN A 123 9.33 32.39 16.43
N LEU A 124 10.21 31.58 17.01
CA LEU A 124 10.25 31.34 18.45
C LEU A 124 11.00 32.51 19.10
N MET A 125 10.35 33.18 20.04
CA MET A 125 10.95 34.24 20.85
C MET A 125 11.86 33.64 21.93
N PRO A 126 12.86 34.40 22.45
CA PRO A 126 13.60 33.99 23.64
C PRO A 126 12.67 33.71 24.83
N GLY A 127 12.94 32.65 25.58
CA GLY A 127 12.11 32.19 26.68
C GLY A 127 10.99 31.25 26.23
N LYS A 128 9.79 31.43 26.79
CA LYS A 128 8.63 30.55 26.61
C LYS A 128 7.84 30.92 25.36
N ASN A 129 7.56 29.94 24.50
CA ASN A 129 6.60 30.06 23.40
C ASN A 129 5.45 29.09 23.64
N GLU A 130 4.22 29.58 23.43
CA GLU A 130 3.00 28.88 23.78
C GLU A 130 2.32 28.32 22.54
N PHE A 131 1.96 27.04 22.59
CA PHE A 131 1.23 26.32 21.55
C PHE A 131 -0.07 25.83 22.14
N ILE A 132 -1.20 26.26 21.60
CA ILE A 132 -2.54 25.85 22.05
C ILE A 132 -3.25 25.18 20.88
N VAL A 133 -3.74 23.96 21.06
CA VAL A 133 -4.60 23.27 20.11
C VAL A 133 -6.01 23.20 20.69
N GLY A 134 -6.96 23.86 20.03
CA GLY A 134 -8.39 23.64 20.27
C GLY A 134 -8.88 22.57 19.30
N TYR A 135 -9.58 21.55 19.78
CA TYR A 135 -10.04 20.41 18.99
C TYR A 135 -11.49 20.05 19.28
N LYS A 136 -12.26 19.79 18.22
CA LYS A 136 -13.58 19.18 18.25
C LYS A 136 -13.71 18.13 17.14
N LEU A 137 -14.19 16.94 17.47
CA LEU A 137 -14.43 15.89 16.46
C LEU A 137 -15.56 16.31 15.51
N MET A 138 -15.24 16.50 14.23
CA MET A 138 -16.20 16.85 13.19
C MET A 138 -17.23 15.73 12.96
N GLN A 139 -16.78 14.48 12.82
CA GLN A 139 -17.64 13.30 12.68
C GLN A 139 -16.90 12.03 13.10
N LYS A 140 -17.63 10.98 13.51
CA LYS A 140 -17.04 9.65 13.72
C LYS A 140 -16.44 9.13 12.41
N ASN A 141 -15.32 8.42 12.54
CA ASN A 141 -14.43 8.13 11.43
C ASN A 141 -13.92 6.68 11.48
N ILE A 142 -13.45 6.16 10.33
CA ILE A 142 -12.89 4.80 10.23
C ILE A 142 -11.52 4.71 10.92
N PHE A 143 -10.74 5.79 10.88
CA PHE A 143 -9.46 5.88 11.60
C PHE A 143 -9.61 6.78 12.83
N PRO A 144 -9.00 6.40 13.98
CA PRO A 144 -8.84 7.27 15.14
C PRO A 144 -8.35 8.68 14.76
N PRO A 145 -8.92 9.75 15.32
CA PRO A 145 -8.39 11.10 15.14
C PRO A 145 -7.03 11.21 15.84
N TYR A 146 -6.05 11.78 15.16
CA TYR A 146 -4.71 12.02 15.71
C TYR A 146 -4.20 13.39 15.28
N MET A 147 -3.23 13.91 16.03
CA MET A 147 -2.51 15.13 15.69
C MET A 147 -1.00 14.99 15.88
N TYR A 148 -0.23 15.81 15.18
CA TYR A 148 1.18 16.07 15.52
C TYR A 148 1.57 17.51 15.20
N ILE A 149 2.62 18.00 15.89
CA ILE A 149 3.30 19.27 15.60
C ILE A 149 4.79 18.97 15.55
N GLN A 150 5.36 18.97 14.34
CA GLN A 150 6.77 18.73 14.06
C GLN A 150 7.47 20.08 13.82
N LEU A 151 8.66 20.27 14.40
CA LEU A 151 9.46 21.50 14.34
C LEU A 151 10.75 21.24 13.56
N PHE A 152 11.04 22.10 12.58
CA PHE A 152 12.21 22.03 11.71
C PHE A 152 13.05 23.32 11.76
N PRO A 153 14.38 23.23 11.79
CA PRO A 153 15.25 24.40 11.62
C PRO A 153 15.02 25.04 10.25
N TYR A 154 14.70 26.33 10.21
CA TYR A 154 14.46 27.03 8.94
C TYR A 154 15.66 26.97 7.99
N ILE A 155 16.87 26.92 8.54
CA ILE A 155 18.12 26.82 7.77
C ILE A 155 18.31 25.46 7.09
N GLU A 156 17.80 24.37 7.67
CA GLU A 156 17.82 23.03 7.08
C GLU A 156 16.89 22.97 5.86
N ILE A 157 15.66 23.49 6.01
CA ILE A 157 14.69 23.67 4.92
C ILE A 157 15.28 24.55 3.79
N ALA A 158 15.77 25.74 4.14
CA ALA A 158 16.24 26.72 3.16
C ALA A 158 17.48 26.29 2.37
N LYS A 159 18.32 25.41 2.95
CA LYS A 159 19.50 24.82 2.32
C LYS A 159 19.27 23.40 1.78
N ASN A 160 18.08 22.81 1.98
CA ASN A 160 17.76 21.43 1.58
C ASN A 160 18.73 20.39 2.23
N ILE A 161 19.05 20.58 3.51
CA ILE A 161 19.93 19.72 4.33
C ILE A 161 19.05 18.79 5.17
N GLN A 162 19.23 17.47 5.08
CA GLN A 162 18.45 16.43 5.80
C GLN A 162 16.91 16.48 5.61
N MET A 163 16.46 17.48 4.87
CA MET A 163 15.13 17.70 4.34
C MET A 163 15.17 17.28 2.88
N PRO A 164 14.72 16.07 2.52
CA PRO A 164 14.44 15.76 1.13
C PRO A 164 13.11 16.46 0.77
N ILE A 165 12.94 17.79 0.89
CA ILE A 165 11.61 18.42 0.76
C ILE A 165 11.64 19.74 -0.03
N ARG A 166 10.62 19.92 -0.87
CA ARG A 166 10.12 21.19 -1.48
C ARG A 166 10.52 22.47 -0.72
N LYS A 167 11.70 23.00 -1.04
CA LYS A 167 12.15 24.32 -0.59
C LYS A 167 11.10 25.43 -0.82
N LYS A 168 10.34 25.36 -1.92
CA LYS A 168 9.40 26.43 -2.27
C LYS A 168 8.15 26.45 -1.38
N GLU A 169 7.52 25.31 -1.13
CA GLU A 169 6.24 25.29 -0.39
C GLU A 169 6.40 25.60 1.10
N TYR A 170 7.42 25.05 1.77
CA TYR A 170 7.64 25.26 3.21
C TYR A 170 8.06 26.70 3.56
N LEU A 171 8.46 27.49 2.55
CA LEU A 171 8.98 28.86 2.71
C LEU A 171 8.03 29.95 2.18
N GLU A 172 6.93 29.59 1.52
CA GLU A 172 5.93 30.52 1.01
C GLU A 172 4.72 30.60 1.96
N ASP A 173 4.35 31.80 2.39
CA ASP A 173 3.16 32.00 3.23
C ASP A 173 1.89 31.60 2.46
N LYS A 174 1.29 30.47 2.87
CA LYS A 174 0.06 29.98 2.24
C LYS A 174 -1.14 30.88 2.52
N VAL A 175 -2.02 30.95 1.53
CA VAL A 175 -3.35 31.55 1.62
C VAL A 175 -4.35 30.38 1.59
N LYS A 176 -5.05 30.19 2.70
CA LYS A 176 -6.03 29.12 2.89
C LYS A 176 -7.45 29.67 2.85
N LEU A 177 -8.36 28.87 2.32
CA LEU A 177 -9.80 29.08 2.44
C LEU A 177 -10.36 28.01 3.38
N VAL A 178 -10.73 28.42 4.59
CA VAL A 178 -11.37 27.58 5.60
C VAL A 178 -12.87 27.59 5.34
N THR A 179 -13.54 26.45 5.40
CA THR A 179 -14.94 26.32 4.93
C THR A 179 -15.76 25.35 5.76
N ARG A 180 -17.00 25.69 6.05
CA ARG A 180 -17.97 24.83 6.75
C ARG A 180 -19.31 24.88 6.04
N TYR A 181 -19.90 23.71 5.77
CA TYR A 181 -21.26 23.61 5.24
C TYR A 181 -22.22 23.24 6.37
N ASP A 182 -23.24 24.07 6.59
CA ASP A 182 -24.37 23.76 7.47
C ASP A 182 -25.50 23.19 6.60
N LYS A 183 -25.80 21.91 6.82
CA LYS A 183 -26.84 21.17 6.09
C LYS A 183 -28.26 21.55 6.53
N GLN A 184 -28.46 21.99 7.76
CA GLN A 184 -29.79 22.37 8.27
C GLN A 184 -30.24 23.70 7.69
N GLN A 185 -29.32 24.68 7.64
CA GLN A 185 -29.59 26.02 7.11
C GLN A 185 -29.27 26.14 5.61
N ASN A 186 -28.63 25.13 5.02
CA ASN A 186 -28.17 25.10 3.62
C ASN A 186 -27.25 26.30 3.28
N ILE A 187 -26.37 26.64 4.22
CA ILE A 187 -25.40 27.75 4.11
C ILE A 187 -23.96 27.24 4.09
N VAL A 188 -23.11 28.01 3.42
CA VAL A 188 -21.67 27.83 3.38
C VAL A 188 -21.03 28.99 4.12
N ASP A 189 -20.41 28.71 5.27
CA ASP A 189 -19.50 29.64 5.92
C ASP A 189 -18.08 29.46 5.36
N PHE A 190 -17.37 30.55 5.12
CA PHE A 190 -15.98 30.53 4.66
C PHE A 190 -15.15 31.72 5.14
N MET A 191 -13.84 31.52 5.25
CA MET A 191 -12.88 32.54 5.68
C MET A 191 -11.55 32.38 4.94
N LEU A 192 -10.96 33.50 4.52
CA LEU A 192 -9.61 33.54 3.98
C LEU A 192 -8.60 33.67 5.14
N LEU A 193 -7.81 32.62 5.42
CA LEU A 193 -6.77 32.62 6.45
C LEU A 193 -5.39 32.70 5.79
N THR A 194 -4.53 33.58 6.28
CA THR A 194 -3.10 33.59 5.93
C THR A 194 -2.29 34.10 7.12
N ASN A 195 -0.99 33.76 7.10
CA ASN A 195 -0.02 34.29 8.04
C ASN A 195 0.83 35.43 7.45
N ASN A 196 0.77 35.64 6.13
CA ASN A 196 1.34 36.79 5.44
C ASN A 196 0.72 38.10 5.95
N ALA A 197 1.49 38.94 6.65
CA ALA A 197 1.01 40.19 7.22
C ALA A 197 0.75 41.31 6.19
N ILE A 198 1.24 41.15 4.95
CA ILE A 198 1.11 42.12 3.87
C ILE A 198 -0.23 41.93 3.14
N LEU A 199 -0.69 40.68 3.00
CA LEU A 199 -1.94 40.37 2.31
C LEU A 199 -3.16 40.69 3.18
N LYS A 200 -3.84 41.81 2.91
CA LYS A 200 -5.05 42.24 3.63
C LYS A 200 -6.36 41.77 2.99
N SER A 201 -6.37 41.60 1.67
CA SER A 201 -7.54 41.13 0.92
C SER A 201 -7.16 40.47 -0.41
N CYS A 202 -8.06 39.65 -0.93
CA CYS A 202 -7.89 38.90 -2.17
C CYS A 202 -9.13 39.05 -3.06
N SER A 203 -8.93 39.16 -4.38
CA SER A 203 -10.01 38.94 -5.33
C SER A 203 -10.28 37.44 -5.50
N THR A 204 -11.54 37.07 -5.60
CA THR A 204 -12.02 35.69 -5.73
C THR A 204 -13.19 35.64 -6.70
N ILE A 205 -13.37 34.51 -7.36
CA ILE A 205 -14.54 34.23 -8.20
C ILE A 205 -15.33 33.10 -7.54
N LEU A 206 -16.54 33.41 -7.08
CA LEU A 206 -17.53 32.40 -6.74
C LEU A 206 -18.21 31.95 -8.03
N GLU A 207 -18.09 30.67 -8.34
CA GLU A 207 -18.72 30.03 -9.49
C GLU A 207 -19.71 28.95 -9.01
N LYS A 208 -21.02 29.17 -9.24
CA LYS A 208 -22.07 28.17 -9.05
C LYS A 208 -22.77 27.97 -10.38
N GLU A 209 -22.58 26.81 -11.01
CA GLU A 209 -23.11 26.48 -12.34
C GLU A 209 -22.80 27.58 -13.37
N SER A 210 -23.77 28.46 -13.65
CA SER A 210 -23.67 29.58 -14.62
C SER A 210 -23.41 30.95 -13.96
N ILE A 211 -23.45 31.05 -12.63
CA ILE A 211 -23.28 32.31 -11.89
C ILE A 211 -21.80 32.48 -11.55
N ARG A 212 -21.17 33.52 -12.12
CA ARG A 212 -19.84 34.00 -11.71
C ARG A 212 -19.97 35.33 -10.98
N GLN A 213 -19.65 35.36 -9.69
CA GLN A 213 -19.61 36.57 -8.89
C GLN A 213 -18.18 36.84 -8.43
N LYS A 214 -17.64 38.02 -8.77
CA LYS A 214 -16.37 38.48 -8.21
C LYS A 214 -16.60 38.99 -6.78
N LEU A 215 -15.82 38.47 -5.84
CA LEU A 215 -15.82 38.82 -4.43
C LEU A 215 -14.44 39.41 -4.06
N VAL A 216 -14.42 40.30 -3.06
CA VAL A 216 -13.17 40.74 -2.43
C VAL A 216 -13.23 40.27 -0.98
N LEU A 217 -12.42 39.26 -0.65
CA LEU A 217 -12.37 38.68 0.69
C LEU A 217 -11.27 39.35 1.49
N GLN A 218 -11.62 39.86 2.67
CA GLN A 218 -10.70 40.31 3.70
C GLN A 218 -10.16 39.08 4.43
N THR A 219 -8.87 39.07 4.73
CA THR A 219 -8.27 37.99 5.53
C THR A 219 -8.85 37.99 6.94
N ARG A 220 -9.01 36.81 7.53
CA ARG A 220 -9.53 36.59 8.90
C ARG A 220 -10.95 37.08 9.15
N LYS A 221 -11.73 37.32 8.08
CA LYS A 221 -13.16 37.66 8.14
C LYS A 221 -14.02 36.48 7.69
N LYS A 222 -15.08 36.19 8.45
CA LYS A 222 -16.12 35.22 8.10
C LYS A 222 -17.05 35.78 7.01
N TYR A 223 -17.39 34.95 6.05
CA TYR A 223 -18.39 35.18 5.01
C TYR A 223 -19.38 34.01 5.00
N THR A 224 -20.63 34.28 4.64
CA THR A 224 -21.69 33.26 4.58
C THR A 224 -22.41 33.36 3.24
N TYR A 225 -22.65 32.21 2.59
CA TYR A 225 -23.35 32.11 1.31
C TYR A 225 -24.51 31.11 1.39
N GLN A 226 -25.72 31.56 1.08
CA GLN A 226 -26.91 30.72 1.01
C GLN A 226 -26.95 29.92 -0.29
N ILE A 227 -26.97 28.59 -0.20
CA ILE A 227 -27.23 27.76 -1.37
C ILE A 227 -28.72 27.85 -1.70
N LYS A 228 -29.07 28.61 -2.75
CA LYS A 228 -30.44 28.62 -3.30
C LYS A 228 -30.78 27.25 -3.88
N GLU A 229 -31.92 26.69 -3.49
CA GLU A 229 -32.47 25.48 -4.09
C GLU A 229 -32.75 25.69 -5.59
N ASN A 230 -32.52 24.63 -6.35
CA ASN A 230 -32.94 24.42 -7.73
C ASN A 230 -33.20 22.92 -7.86
N ASN A 231 -34.11 22.50 -8.75
CA ASN A 231 -34.49 21.09 -8.96
C ASN A 231 -33.35 20.20 -9.56
N THR A 232 -32.10 20.64 -9.49
CA THR A 232 -30.90 19.88 -9.87
C THR A 232 -30.20 19.35 -8.61
N SER A 233 -30.09 18.03 -8.53
CA SER A 233 -29.58 17.25 -7.40
C SER A 233 -28.07 17.32 -7.19
N LEU A 234 -27.29 17.24 -8.27
CA LEU A 234 -25.83 17.46 -8.25
C LEU A 234 -25.51 18.94 -8.42
N GLN A 235 -25.39 19.66 -7.31
CA GLN A 235 -24.80 21.00 -7.30
C GLN A 235 -23.34 20.94 -6.85
N GLN A 236 -22.53 21.83 -7.41
CA GLN A 236 -21.14 22.06 -7.04
C GLN A 236 -20.92 23.57 -6.89
N VAL A 237 -20.59 24.03 -5.69
CA VAL A 237 -20.17 25.43 -5.47
C VAL A 237 -18.65 25.48 -5.51
N LYS A 238 -18.11 26.36 -6.36
CA LYS A 238 -16.67 26.61 -6.47
C LYS A 238 -16.31 28.02 -6.02
N LEU A 239 -15.23 28.11 -5.26
CA LEU A 239 -14.55 29.37 -4.95
C LEU A 239 -13.14 29.29 -5.52
N HIS A 240 -12.84 30.16 -6.48
CA HIS A 240 -11.53 30.31 -7.12
C HIS A 240 -10.83 31.55 -6.55
N ILE A 241 -9.57 31.41 -6.13
CA ILE A 241 -8.77 32.45 -5.49
C ILE A 241 -7.69 32.93 -6.48
N ASP A 242 -7.53 34.24 -6.66
CA ASP A 242 -6.61 34.78 -7.69
C ASP A 242 -5.12 34.61 -7.32
N ILE A 243 -4.79 34.38 -6.04
CA ILE A 243 -3.41 34.43 -5.50
C ILE A 243 -2.79 33.04 -5.32
N SER A 244 -3.59 31.97 -5.43
CA SER A 244 -3.17 30.56 -5.34
C SER A 244 -4.30 29.68 -5.87
N PRO A 245 -4.04 28.50 -6.47
CA PRO A 245 -5.09 27.56 -6.91
C PRO A 245 -5.84 26.89 -5.74
N GLY A 246 -6.48 27.70 -4.90
CA GLY A 246 -7.55 27.27 -4.02
C GLY A 246 -8.84 27.15 -4.83
N ILE A 247 -9.27 25.91 -5.05
CA ILE A 247 -10.60 25.58 -5.56
C ILE A 247 -11.33 24.87 -4.42
N LEU A 248 -12.29 25.55 -3.80
CA LEU A 248 -13.28 24.82 -2.99
C LEU A 248 -14.17 24.01 -3.94
N ASN A 249 -14.44 22.75 -3.61
CA ASN A 249 -15.51 21.99 -4.25
C ASN A 249 -16.48 21.54 -3.14
N LEU A 250 -17.67 22.14 -3.10
CA LEU A 250 -18.74 21.67 -2.22
C LEU A 250 -19.67 20.75 -3.00
N TYR A 251 -19.84 19.54 -2.50
CA TYR A 251 -20.68 18.52 -3.11
C TYR A 251 -21.97 18.35 -2.31
N ASN A 252 -23.13 18.52 -2.95
CA ASN A 252 -24.38 18.05 -2.37
C ASN A 252 -24.33 16.52 -2.24
N GLN A 253 -24.86 15.98 -1.13
CA GLN A 253 -25.08 14.53 -1.02
C GLN A 253 -26.07 14.08 -2.10
N ILE A 254 -25.63 13.19 -2.97
CA ILE A 254 -26.47 12.57 -3.99
C ILE A 254 -27.42 11.58 -3.27
N PRO A 255 -28.75 11.68 -3.45
CA PRO A 255 -29.69 10.70 -2.92
C PRO A 255 -29.33 9.28 -3.40
N GLU A 256 -29.37 8.31 -2.50
CA GLU A 256 -28.91 6.94 -2.77
C GLU A 256 -29.62 6.31 -3.99
N LYS A 257 -30.95 6.46 -4.06
CA LYS A 257 -31.77 6.06 -5.22
C LYS A 257 -31.29 6.68 -6.54
N GLU A 258 -30.89 7.94 -6.54
CA GLU A 258 -30.44 8.62 -7.76
C GLU A 258 -29.05 8.16 -8.19
N ALA A 259 -28.17 7.83 -7.23
CA ALA A 259 -26.91 7.18 -7.53
C ALA A 259 -27.14 5.79 -8.16
N GLU A 260 -28.06 5.00 -7.60
CA GLU A 260 -28.48 3.72 -8.17
C GLU A 260 -29.06 3.86 -9.59
N ASP A 261 -29.93 4.85 -9.83
CA ASP A 261 -30.50 5.13 -11.16
C ASP A 261 -29.41 5.44 -12.20
N ILE A 262 -28.39 6.24 -11.85
CA ILE A 262 -27.23 6.53 -12.73
C ILE A 262 -26.45 5.25 -13.02
N ILE A 263 -26.19 4.43 -12.01
CA ILE A 263 -25.41 3.19 -12.13
C ILE A 263 -26.16 2.18 -13.00
N ASN A 264 -27.46 2.00 -12.78
CA ASN A 264 -28.29 1.09 -13.56
C ASN A 264 -28.36 1.51 -15.04
N GLN A 265 -28.53 2.81 -15.32
CA GLN A 265 -28.44 3.36 -16.67
C GLN A 265 -27.06 3.11 -17.30
N ALA A 266 -25.98 3.33 -16.55
CA ALA A 266 -24.61 3.10 -17.02
C ALA A 266 -24.33 1.62 -17.32
N ILE A 267 -24.85 0.69 -16.51
CA ILE A 267 -24.77 -0.76 -16.77
C ILE A 267 -25.49 -1.10 -18.07
N ILE A 268 -26.75 -0.70 -18.24
CA ILE A 268 -27.54 -0.95 -19.46
C ILE A 268 -26.84 -0.33 -20.69
N TYR A 269 -26.31 0.88 -20.57
CA TYR A 269 -25.56 1.51 -21.65
C TYR A 269 -24.28 0.75 -21.99
N SER A 270 -23.53 0.26 -20.99
CA SER A 270 -22.29 -0.52 -21.18
C SER A 270 -22.50 -1.87 -21.88
N GLN A 271 -23.71 -2.43 -21.83
CA GLN A 271 -24.08 -3.66 -22.56
C GLN A 271 -24.24 -3.41 -24.06
N ASN A 272 -24.56 -2.18 -24.46
CA ASN A 272 -24.88 -1.80 -25.85
C ASN A 272 -23.69 -1.15 -26.59
N ILE A 273 -22.49 -1.11 -25.99
CA ILE A 273 -21.28 -0.52 -26.58
C ILE A 273 -20.08 -1.46 -26.48
N THR A 274 -19.18 -1.36 -27.46
CA THR A 274 -17.88 -2.06 -27.45
C THR A 274 -16.76 -1.13 -26.99
N TYR A 275 -16.65 0.05 -27.62
CA TYR A 275 -15.68 1.06 -27.24
C TYR A 275 -16.13 1.80 -25.97
N GLY A 276 -15.19 2.11 -25.07
CA GLY A 276 -15.49 2.80 -23.79
C GLY A 276 -16.17 1.95 -22.71
N LYS A 277 -16.51 0.68 -22.98
CA LYS A 277 -17.16 -0.22 -22.01
C LYS A 277 -16.38 -0.34 -20.69
N GLY A 278 -15.06 -0.54 -20.77
CA GLY A 278 -14.20 -0.64 -19.59
C GLY A 278 -14.09 0.66 -18.79
N GLU A 279 -14.15 1.82 -19.46
CA GLU A 279 -14.19 3.14 -18.80
C GLU A 279 -15.46 3.37 -17.97
N ILE A 280 -16.58 2.75 -18.35
CA ILE A 280 -17.84 2.81 -17.60
C ILE A 280 -17.85 1.79 -16.47
N LEU A 281 -17.53 0.53 -16.77
CA LEU A 281 -17.52 -0.55 -15.78
C LEU A 281 -16.48 -0.31 -14.68
N GLY A 282 -15.29 0.16 -15.01
CA GLY A 282 -14.26 0.52 -14.02
C GLY A 282 -14.68 1.65 -13.08
N ARG A 283 -15.43 2.66 -13.58
CA ARG A 283 -16.02 3.71 -12.72
C ARG A 283 -17.11 3.17 -11.81
N ILE A 284 -17.92 2.22 -12.28
CA ILE A 284 -18.95 1.55 -11.47
C ILE A 284 -18.30 0.71 -10.37
N GLU A 285 -17.27 -0.08 -10.68
CA GLU A 285 -16.57 -0.90 -9.67
C GLU A 285 -15.83 -0.02 -8.66
N LYS A 286 -15.15 1.04 -9.11
CA LYS A 286 -14.58 2.05 -8.20
C LYS A 286 -15.65 2.73 -7.33
N TYR A 287 -16.82 3.06 -7.86
CA TYR A 287 -17.91 3.62 -7.05
C TYR A 287 -18.40 2.63 -5.98
N ARG A 288 -18.56 1.36 -6.35
CA ARG A 288 -19.03 0.27 -5.48
C ARG A 288 -18.03 -0.09 -4.39
N ASN A 289 -16.74 0.12 -4.63
CA ASN A 289 -15.70 -0.13 -3.64
C ASN A 289 -15.97 0.67 -2.35
N LYS A 290 -16.00 -0.04 -1.21
CA LYS A 290 -16.30 0.53 0.11
C LYS A 290 -15.23 1.49 0.63
N LEU A 291 -14.06 1.48 0.00
CA LEU A 291 -12.91 2.32 0.30
C LEU A 291 -12.92 3.69 -0.40
N THR A 292 -13.70 3.83 -1.48
CA THR A 292 -13.74 5.05 -2.29
C THR A 292 -14.37 6.21 -1.52
N PHE A 293 -13.66 7.32 -1.39
CA PHE A 293 -14.11 8.50 -0.65
C PHE A 293 -15.36 9.14 -1.27
N THR A 294 -16.10 9.90 -0.45
CA THR A 294 -17.35 10.56 -0.85
C THR A 294 -17.17 11.50 -2.04
N ASP A 295 -16.08 12.26 -2.08
CA ASP A 295 -15.77 13.24 -3.14
C ASP A 295 -15.44 12.54 -4.47
N ASP A 296 -14.74 11.41 -4.41
CA ASP A 296 -14.48 10.55 -5.57
C ASP A 296 -15.77 9.91 -6.08
N ARG A 297 -16.63 9.39 -5.18
CA ARG A 297 -17.95 8.85 -5.52
C ARG A 297 -18.83 9.87 -6.25
N TYR A 298 -18.87 11.11 -5.79
CA TYR A 298 -19.57 12.20 -6.50
C TYR A 298 -18.97 12.42 -7.90
N THR A 299 -17.65 12.49 -7.99
CA THR A 299 -16.93 12.73 -9.25
C THR A 299 -17.21 11.62 -10.27
N LEU A 300 -17.19 10.36 -9.83
CA LEU A 300 -17.54 9.18 -10.65
C LEU A 300 -18.98 9.24 -11.16
N LEU A 301 -19.96 9.56 -10.31
CA LEU A 301 -21.37 9.69 -10.74
C LEU A 301 -21.57 10.83 -11.74
N LYS A 302 -20.84 11.95 -11.59
CA LYS A 302 -20.83 13.05 -12.55
C LYS A 302 -20.22 12.65 -13.89
N GLU A 303 -19.08 11.95 -13.87
CA GLU A 303 -18.44 11.41 -15.07
C GLU A 303 -19.32 10.39 -15.80
N LEU A 304 -19.98 9.48 -15.07
CA LEU A 304 -20.96 8.55 -15.63
C LEU A 304 -22.14 9.28 -16.30
N ARG A 305 -22.64 10.38 -15.72
CA ARG A 305 -23.67 11.22 -16.37
C ARG A 305 -23.19 11.85 -17.68
N HIS A 306 -21.95 12.34 -17.74
CA HIS A 306 -21.39 12.88 -18.98
C HIS A 306 -21.28 11.78 -20.05
N LEU A 307 -20.77 10.59 -19.69
CA LEU A 307 -20.66 9.44 -20.61
C LEU A 307 -22.02 8.96 -21.12
N LEU A 308 -23.04 8.89 -20.26
CA LEU A 308 -24.42 8.54 -20.64
C LEU A 308 -25.02 9.52 -21.66
N LYS A 309 -24.65 10.80 -21.59
CA LYS A 309 -25.05 11.84 -22.55
C LYS A 309 -24.17 11.88 -23.80
N LYS A 310 -23.14 11.03 -23.91
CA LYS A 310 -22.09 11.08 -24.94
C LYS A 310 -21.31 12.40 -24.95
N GLU A 311 -21.25 13.09 -23.80
CA GLU A 311 -20.42 14.28 -23.59
C GLU A 311 -18.98 13.84 -23.31
N ASN A 312 -18.01 14.49 -23.96
CA ASN A 312 -16.59 14.21 -23.70
C ASN A 312 -16.22 14.61 -22.26
N ILE A 313 -15.71 13.67 -21.47
CA ILE A 313 -15.02 14.00 -20.23
C ILE A 313 -13.74 14.77 -20.60
N SER A 314 -13.59 15.96 -20.03
CA SER A 314 -12.35 16.75 -20.15
C SER A 314 -11.21 16.01 -19.45
N LYS A 315 -10.43 15.22 -20.19
CA LYS A 315 -9.18 14.64 -19.68
C LYS A 315 -8.24 15.78 -19.30
N SER A 316 -7.73 15.76 -18.07
CA SER A 316 -6.66 16.69 -17.70
C SER A 316 -5.41 16.34 -18.52
N SER A 317 -4.74 17.33 -19.10
CA SER A 317 -3.62 17.13 -20.04
C SER A 317 -2.36 16.47 -19.47
N ARG A 318 -2.40 15.98 -18.22
CA ARG A 318 -1.25 15.44 -17.45
C ARG A 318 -1.60 14.21 -16.58
N ARG A 319 -2.82 13.65 -16.68
CA ARG A 319 -3.25 12.44 -15.94
C ARG A 319 -4.24 11.66 -16.79
N ASP A 320 -3.85 10.47 -17.20
CA ASP A 320 -4.77 9.47 -17.75
C ASP A 320 -5.15 8.50 -16.64
N ILE A 321 -6.47 8.36 -16.42
CA ILE A 321 -7.05 7.28 -15.63
C ILE A 321 -7.40 6.19 -16.63
N VAL A 322 -6.81 5.01 -16.46
CA VAL A 322 -7.02 3.84 -17.30
C VAL A 322 -7.74 2.79 -16.48
N TYR A 323 -8.77 2.19 -17.07
CA TYR A 323 -9.47 1.05 -16.47
C TYR A 323 -9.16 -0.21 -17.28
N TYR A 324 -8.56 -1.21 -16.63
CA TYR A 324 -8.25 -2.51 -17.23
C TYR A 324 -9.05 -3.62 -16.54
N TYR A 325 -9.27 -4.72 -17.25
CA TYR A 325 -9.96 -5.89 -16.69
C TYR A 325 -8.93 -6.83 -16.06
N SER A 326 -9.09 -7.12 -14.78
CA SER A 326 -8.19 -7.96 -14.00
C SER A 326 -8.69 -9.40 -13.97
N ASP A 327 -7.82 -10.34 -14.33
CA ASP A 327 -8.15 -11.77 -14.26
C ASP A 327 -8.07 -12.31 -12.81
N ILE A 328 -7.41 -11.57 -11.91
CA ILE A 328 -7.24 -11.94 -10.49
C ILE A 328 -8.59 -12.34 -9.87
N ASP A 329 -9.55 -11.43 -9.94
CA ASP A 329 -10.89 -11.55 -9.35
C ASP A 329 -12.04 -11.17 -10.32
N MET A 330 -11.76 -11.12 -11.63
CA MET A 330 -12.74 -10.83 -12.69
C MET A 330 -13.42 -9.44 -12.60
N SER A 331 -12.72 -8.46 -12.01
CA SER A 331 -13.19 -7.07 -11.84
C SER A 331 -12.42 -6.05 -12.69
N TYR A 332 -12.97 -4.84 -12.87
CA TYR A 332 -12.24 -3.73 -13.48
C TYR A 332 -11.44 -2.95 -12.43
N GLN A 333 -10.21 -2.60 -12.78
CA GLN A 333 -9.23 -1.97 -11.91
C GLN A 333 -8.78 -0.61 -12.45
N GLU A 334 -8.58 0.35 -11.54
CA GLU A 334 -8.04 1.66 -11.88
C GLU A 334 -6.51 1.63 -11.87
N LEU A 335 -5.92 2.19 -12.92
CA LEU A 335 -4.50 2.47 -13.04
C LEU A 335 -4.33 3.95 -13.43
N ILE A 336 -3.53 4.69 -12.68
CA ILE A 336 -3.27 6.11 -12.99
C ILE A 336 -1.90 6.24 -13.63
N ILE A 337 -1.88 6.78 -14.84
CA ILE A 337 -0.67 6.96 -15.64
C ILE A 337 -0.44 8.45 -15.90
N HIS A 338 0.83 8.83 -15.80
CA HIS A 338 1.34 10.14 -16.14
C HIS A 338 2.38 9.97 -17.23
N LEU A 339 1.99 10.38 -18.44
CA LEU A 339 2.85 10.36 -19.62
C LEU A 339 3.80 11.56 -19.61
N PRO A 340 5.04 11.39 -20.09
CA PRO A 340 5.96 12.52 -20.30
C PRO A 340 5.40 13.46 -21.36
N VAL A 341 5.75 14.75 -21.28
CA VAL A 341 5.26 15.76 -22.23
C VAL A 341 5.73 15.41 -23.65
N GLY A 342 4.79 15.33 -24.59
CA GLY A 342 5.08 14.93 -25.97
C GLY A 342 5.43 13.44 -26.13
N TYR A 343 4.90 12.57 -25.26
CA TYR A 343 5.02 11.10 -25.37
C TYR A 343 4.83 10.60 -26.81
N ASN A 344 5.76 9.75 -27.25
CA ASN A 344 5.78 9.18 -28.59
C ASN A 344 6.08 7.68 -28.50
N ALA A 345 5.10 6.83 -28.84
CA ALA A 345 5.22 5.37 -28.76
C ALA A 345 6.43 4.76 -29.53
N LYS A 346 7.04 5.50 -30.47
CA LYS A 346 8.27 5.09 -31.18
C LYS A 346 9.56 5.29 -30.37
N LYS A 347 9.49 5.88 -29.17
CA LYS A 347 10.61 6.03 -28.22
C LYS A 347 10.35 5.17 -26.99
N GLN A 348 11.39 4.54 -26.44
CA GLN A 348 11.31 3.84 -25.16
C GLN A 348 11.53 4.82 -23.99
N TYR A 349 10.66 4.74 -22.99
CA TYR A 349 10.70 5.57 -21.79
C TYR A 349 11.00 4.73 -20.56
N ALA A 350 11.70 5.31 -19.61
CA ALA A 350 11.89 4.71 -18.30
C ALA A 350 10.58 4.79 -17.48
N LEU A 351 10.35 3.81 -16.62
CA LEU A 351 9.12 3.63 -15.85
C LEU A 351 9.39 3.78 -14.36
N ILE A 352 8.66 4.69 -13.69
CA ILE A 352 8.60 4.76 -12.22
C ILE A 352 7.25 4.17 -11.79
N VAL A 353 7.29 3.08 -11.02
CA VAL A 353 6.10 2.43 -10.45
C VAL A 353 5.96 2.81 -8.98
N CYS A 354 4.86 3.46 -8.65
CA CYS A 354 4.48 3.83 -7.31
C CYS A 354 3.54 2.77 -6.74
N LEU A 355 4.03 1.97 -5.80
CA LEU A 355 3.28 0.90 -5.14
C LEU A 355 2.44 1.51 -4.00
N GLY A 356 1.12 1.57 -4.19
CA GLY A 356 0.16 2.09 -3.21
C GLY A 356 -0.76 1.02 -2.64
N ILE A 357 -1.46 1.33 -1.54
CA ILE A 357 -2.49 0.45 -0.95
C ILE A 357 -3.67 0.33 -1.93
N LEU A 358 -4.21 1.49 -2.32
CA LEU A 358 -5.42 1.71 -3.12
C LEU A 358 -5.24 2.97 -3.99
N ASP A 359 -6.32 3.35 -4.67
CA ASP A 359 -6.41 4.39 -5.71
C ASP A 359 -6.16 5.85 -5.26
N PHE A 360 -5.87 6.06 -3.97
CA PHE A 360 -5.65 7.37 -3.35
C PHE A 360 -4.26 7.57 -2.70
N ASP A 361 -3.41 6.53 -2.64
CA ASP A 361 -2.15 6.56 -1.88
C ASP A 361 -0.92 6.99 -2.71
N TYR A 362 -1.12 7.96 -3.60
CA TYR A 362 -0.34 8.08 -4.83
C TYR A 362 0.44 9.38 -5.03
N ILE A 363 1.37 9.34 -5.99
CA ILE A 363 2.14 10.49 -6.45
C ILE A 363 1.33 11.23 -7.52
N THR A 364 1.00 12.50 -7.29
CA THR A 364 0.36 13.38 -8.26
C THR A 364 1.38 14.34 -8.90
N PRO A 365 1.51 14.40 -10.26
CA PRO A 365 2.53 15.24 -10.93
C PRO A 365 2.32 16.75 -10.81
N GLN A 366 1.17 17.21 -10.30
CA GLN A 366 0.95 18.64 -10.04
C GLN A 366 1.98 19.23 -9.04
N TYR A 367 2.76 18.36 -8.40
CA TYR A 367 3.83 18.69 -7.45
C TYR A 367 5.26 18.58 -8.03
N TYR A 368 5.44 18.18 -9.30
CA TYR A 368 6.76 17.88 -9.89
C TYR A 368 6.88 18.43 -11.32
N TYR A 369 7.16 19.72 -11.46
CA TYR A 369 7.08 20.40 -12.75
C TYR A 369 8.38 20.57 -13.56
N ASP A 370 9.54 20.25 -12.99
CA ASP A 370 10.82 20.39 -13.71
C ASP A 370 11.35 19.07 -14.32
N ASP A 371 10.86 17.90 -13.85
CA ASP A 371 11.52 16.60 -14.05
C ASP A 371 10.69 15.55 -14.85
N SER A 372 9.46 15.89 -15.27
CA SER A 372 8.48 14.89 -15.79
C SER A 372 8.63 14.49 -17.27
N ASP A 373 9.53 15.14 -18.02
CA ASP A 373 9.65 14.94 -19.48
C ASP A 373 10.38 13.64 -19.89
N CYS A 374 10.99 12.92 -18.94
CA CYS A 374 11.83 11.74 -19.21
C CYS A 374 11.20 10.40 -18.79
N TYR A 375 10.15 10.40 -17.97
CA TYR A 375 9.61 9.21 -17.30
C TYR A 375 8.12 9.03 -17.56
N LEU A 376 7.69 7.78 -17.72
CA LEU A 376 6.30 7.40 -17.45
C LEU A 376 6.19 7.10 -15.94
N ILE A 377 5.23 7.72 -15.26
CA ILE A 377 4.96 7.44 -13.84
C ILE A 377 3.62 6.73 -13.74
N ALA A 378 3.60 5.55 -13.13
CA ALA A 378 2.40 4.76 -12.93
C ALA A 378 2.14 4.54 -11.44
N ASN A 379 0.91 4.76 -11.01
CA ASN A 379 0.47 4.52 -9.64
C ASN A 379 -0.40 3.25 -9.61
N CYS A 380 0.09 2.19 -8.94
CA CYS A 380 -0.51 0.86 -8.95
C CYS A 380 -1.08 0.51 -7.56
N ALA A 381 -2.27 -0.09 -7.51
CA ALA A 381 -2.92 -0.52 -6.27
C ALA A 381 -2.55 -1.98 -5.92
N GLY A 382 -2.13 -2.21 -4.67
CA GLY A 382 -2.00 -3.55 -4.08
C GLY A 382 -3.33 -4.12 -3.57
N ARG A 383 -4.44 -3.38 -3.74
CA ARG A 383 -5.80 -3.71 -3.29
C ARG A 383 -5.92 -3.96 -1.78
N GLY A 384 -5.05 -3.38 -0.96
CA GLY A 384 -5.10 -3.48 0.50
C GLY A 384 -3.75 -3.45 1.20
N ILE A 385 -3.79 -3.70 2.51
CA ILE A 385 -2.61 -3.62 3.40
C ILE A 385 -2.04 -5.03 3.60
N LEU A 386 -1.04 -5.39 2.78
CA LEU A 386 -0.32 -6.67 2.78
C LEU A 386 1.19 -6.52 2.56
N GLY A 387 1.72 -5.30 2.42
CA GLY A 387 3.15 -5.06 2.20
C GLY A 387 3.71 -5.71 0.93
N GLY A 388 2.91 -5.84 -0.13
CA GLY A 388 3.32 -6.56 -1.34
C GLY A 388 3.42 -8.08 -1.17
N SER A 389 2.58 -8.66 -0.31
CA SER A 389 2.43 -10.12 -0.14
C SER A 389 1.23 -10.65 -0.92
N TYR A 390 1.30 -11.90 -1.40
CA TYR A 390 0.19 -12.64 -2.01
C TYR A 390 -0.56 -11.83 -3.08
N ILE A 391 -1.82 -11.47 -2.81
CA ILE A 391 -2.71 -10.74 -3.71
C ILE A 391 -2.10 -9.41 -4.15
N SER A 392 -1.46 -8.67 -3.24
CA SER A 392 -0.88 -7.36 -3.57
C SER A 392 0.28 -7.49 -4.55
N GLU A 393 1.12 -8.53 -4.42
CA GLU A 393 2.19 -8.80 -5.39
C GLU A 393 1.60 -9.08 -6.78
N ALA A 394 0.62 -9.99 -6.86
CA ALA A 394 -0.06 -10.31 -8.10
C ALA A 394 -0.68 -9.07 -8.78
N CYS A 395 -1.30 -8.17 -8.01
CA CYS A 395 -1.87 -6.92 -8.53
C CYS A 395 -0.80 -5.95 -9.06
N TYR A 396 0.34 -5.82 -8.37
CA TYR A 396 1.44 -4.97 -8.84
C TYR A 396 2.07 -5.52 -10.12
N LEU A 397 2.29 -6.84 -10.20
CA LEU A 397 2.85 -7.49 -11.39
C LEU A 397 1.88 -7.44 -12.59
N GLU A 398 0.58 -7.69 -12.38
CA GLU A 398 -0.46 -7.54 -13.40
C GLU A 398 -0.49 -6.10 -13.97
N ALA A 399 -0.42 -5.09 -13.10
CA ALA A 399 -0.36 -3.69 -13.52
C ALA A 399 0.93 -3.35 -14.28
N ILE A 400 2.09 -3.85 -13.85
CA ILE A 400 3.39 -3.64 -14.53
C ILE A 400 3.39 -4.26 -15.94
N GLU A 401 2.90 -5.50 -16.08
CA GLU A 401 2.79 -6.14 -17.40
C GLU A 401 1.75 -5.45 -18.30
N TYR A 402 0.62 -4.99 -17.73
CA TYR A 402 -0.33 -4.15 -18.48
C TYR A 402 0.32 -2.86 -19.01
N ILE A 403 1.16 -2.18 -18.20
CA ILE A 403 1.88 -0.98 -18.65
C ILE A 403 2.88 -1.32 -19.76
N LYS A 404 3.70 -2.38 -19.57
CA LYS A 404 4.68 -2.82 -20.58
C LYS A 404 4.05 -3.25 -21.90
N PHE A 405 2.83 -3.77 -21.87
CA PHE A 405 2.08 -4.14 -23.08
C PHE A 405 1.51 -2.94 -23.82
N ASN A 406 0.99 -1.93 -23.10
CA ASN A 406 0.28 -0.79 -23.71
C ASN A 406 1.17 0.45 -23.97
N TYR A 407 2.36 0.54 -23.35
CA TYR A 407 3.25 1.70 -23.43
C TYR A 407 4.68 1.29 -23.80
N SER A 408 5.41 2.19 -24.45
CA SER A 408 6.77 1.93 -24.92
C SER A 408 7.76 2.10 -23.77
N ILE A 409 7.94 1.03 -22.99
CA ILE A 409 8.78 1.00 -21.78
C ILE A 409 10.16 0.41 -22.08
N ASP A 410 11.20 1.05 -21.56
CA ASP A 410 12.54 0.51 -21.42
C ASP A 410 12.58 -0.46 -20.22
N SER A 411 12.68 -1.76 -20.50
CA SER A 411 12.68 -2.80 -19.47
C SER A 411 13.96 -2.85 -18.62
N ASP A 412 15.03 -2.13 -19.00
CA ASP A 412 16.24 -1.97 -18.19
C ASP A 412 16.23 -0.66 -17.37
N ARG A 413 15.13 0.11 -17.42
CA ARG A 413 14.92 1.33 -16.62
C ARG A 413 13.53 1.38 -15.98
N ILE A 414 13.17 0.28 -15.29
CA ILE A 414 12.00 0.20 -14.40
C ILE A 414 12.45 0.43 -12.95
N TYR A 415 11.77 1.32 -12.22
CA TYR A 415 12.07 1.68 -10.83
C TYR A 415 10.85 1.51 -9.94
N LEU A 416 11.08 1.16 -8.66
CA LEU A 416 10.00 1.03 -7.67
C LEU A 416 10.14 2.08 -6.56
N THR A 417 9.02 2.67 -6.16
CA THR A 417 8.89 3.50 -4.97
C THR A 417 7.54 3.24 -4.30
N GLY A 418 7.43 3.57 -3.02
CA GLY A 418 6.28 3.20 -2.20
C GLY A 418 6.41 3.78 -0.80
N LYS A 419 5.32 4.35 -0.25
CA LYS A 419 5.26 4.87 1.12
C LYS A 419 4.59 3.88 2.07
N SER A 420 5.04 3.76 3.31
CA SER A 420 4.37 2.94 4.35
C SER A 420 4.19 1.48 3.88
N ASN A 421 2.95 0.96 3.78
CA ASN A 421 2.65 -0.33 3.13
C ASN A 421 3.28 -0.50 1.74
N GLY A 422 3.33 0.58 0.95
CA GLY A 422 4.03 0.62 -0.33
C GLY A 422 5.55 0.47 -0.20
N GLY A 423 6.15 1.01 0.87
CA GLY A 423 7.58 0.85 1.17
C GLY A 423 7.92 -0.60 1.54
N TYR A 424 7.06 -1.27 2.30
CA TYR A 424 7.13 -2.74 2.48
C TYR A 424 6.97 -3.49 1.15
N ALA A 425 6.04 -3.07 0.30
CA ALA A 425 5.86 -3.67 -1.03
C ALA A 425 7.10 -3.52 -1.93
N VAL A 426 7.77 -2.36 -1.90
CA VAL A 426 9.06 -2.17 -2.59
C VAL A 426 10.06 -3.22 -2.11
N TRP A 427 10.23 -3.37 -0.78
CA TRP A 427 11.14 -4.37 -0.22
C TRP A 427 10.77 -5.81 -0.63
N SER A 428 9.50 -6.22 -0.47
CA SER A 428 9.01 -7.53 -0.89
C SER A 428 9.33 -7.82 -2.35
N LEU A 429 8.93 -6.93 -3.28
CA LEU A 429 9.11 -7.15 -4.71
C LEU A 429 10.59 -7.23 -5.12
N ILE A 430 11.47 -6.40 -4.55
CA ILE A 430 12.91 -6.44 -4.89
C ILE A 430 13.67 -7.59 -4.24
N GLN A 431 13.15 -8.16 -3.14
CA GLN A 431 13.71 -9.36 -2.52
C GLN A 431 13.26 -10.64 -3.24
N ASN A 432 12.02 -10.68 -3.74
CA ASN A 432 11.45 -11.81 -4.47
C ASN A 432 11.93 -11.85 -5.94
N HIS A 433 11.91 -10.69 -6.62
CA HIS A 433 12.19 -10.51 -8.06
C HIS A 433 13.37 -9.54 -8.29
N PRO A 434 14.58 -9.82 -7.79
CA PRO A 434 15.69 -8.86 -7.80
C PRO A 434 16.15 -8.47 -9.21
N ASP A 435 15.87 -9.31 -10.22
CA ASP A 435 16.16 -9.06 -11.63
C ASP A 435 15.10 -8.25 -12.37
N MET A 436 14.02 -7.82 -11.73
CA MET A 436 12.95 -7.08 -12.42
C MET A 436 13.29 -5.60 -12.68
N ILE A 437 14.19 -4.99 -11.89
CA ILE A 437 14.28 -3.53 -11.78
C ILE A 437 15.70 -2.96 -11.85
N ALA A 438 15.78 -1.65 -12.12
CA ALA A 438 17.01 -0.86 -12.25
C ALA A 438 17.38 -0.05 -10.99
N GLY A 439 16.45 0.12 -10.05
CA GLY A 439 16.66 0.83 -8.79
C GLY A 439 15.38 1.00 -7.98
N ALA A 440 15.52 1.25 -6.67
CA ALA A 440 14.38 1.37 -5.76
C ALA A 440 14.55 2.50 -4.72
N CYS A 441 13.42 3.05 -4.30
CA CYS A 441 13.33 4.04 -3.22
C CYS A 441 12.19 3.68 -2.26
N PRO A 442 12.38 2.71 -1.35
CA PRO A 442 11.40 2.45 -0.29
C PRO A 442 11.34 3.65 0.67
N ILE A 443 10.12 4.04 1.05
CA ILE A 443 9.86 5.15 1.97
C ILE A 443 9.02 4.61 3.13
N SER A 444 9.50 4.76 4.36
CA SER A 444 8.79 4.29 5.57
C SER A 444 8.39 2.81 5.50
N GLY A 445 9.35 1.94 5.19
CA GLY A 445 9.10 0.50 5.04
C GLY A 445 10.36 -0.32 5.31
N TYR A 446 10.17 -1.55 5.77
CA TYR A 446 11.25 -2.40 6.28
C TYR A 446 11.46 -3.66 5.43
N ALA A 447 12.70 -4.12 5.32
CA ALA A 447 13.07 -5.31 4.57
C ALA A 447 12.86 -6.59 5.39
N TYR A 448 12.61 -7.73 4.75
CA TYR A 448 12.70 -9.02 5.44
C TYR A 448 14.18 -9.41 5.58
N GLU A 449 14.75 -9.21 6.77
CA GLU A 449 16.21 -9.31 7.00
C GLU A 449 16.87 -10.60 6.46
N PRO A 450 16.29 -11.81 6.59
CA PRO A 450 16.91 -13.03 6.04
C PRO A 450 17.18 -12.99 4.54
N ASN A 451 16.38 -12.25 3.76
CA ASN A 451 16.52 -12.12 2.31
C ASN A 451 17.22 -10.81 1.89
N ILE A 452 17.88 -10.08 2.81
CA ILE A 452 18.49 -8.79 2.46
C ILE A 452 19.61 -8.93 1.42
N SER A 453 20.31 -10.07 1.38
CA SER A 453 21.37 -10.32 0.40
C SER A 453 20.89 -10.33 -1.07
N ASN A 454 19.59 -10.57 -1.29
CA ASN A 454 18.97 -10.65 -2.62
C ASN A 454 19.08 -9.32 -3.39
N VAL A 455 19.11 -8.20 -2.67
CA VAL A 455 19.04 -6.85 -3.25
C VAL A 455 20.42 -6.24 -3.55
N THR A 456 21.50 -6.99 -3.33
CA THR A 456 22.89 -6.48 -3.40
C THR A 456 23.29 -5.88 -4.75
N ASN A 457 22.59 -6.24 -5.83
CA ASN A 457 22.80 -5.71 -7.18
C ASN A 457 21.84 -4.56 -7.57
N ILE A 458 21.01 -4.09 -6.65
CA ILE A 458 19.97 -3.08 -6.90
C ILE A 458 20.37 -1.75 -6.24
N PRO A 459 20.49 -0.65 -7.00
CA PRO A 459 20.64 0.70 -6.45
C PRO A 459 19.43 1.08 -5.57
N ILE A 460 19.65 1.27 -4.27
CA ILE A 460 18.62 1.57 -3.27
C ILE A 460 18.98 2.84 -2.51
N ILE A 461 18.05 3.80 -2.46
CA ILE A 461 18.10 4.91 -1.50
C ILE A 461 16.99 4.73 -0.48
N ASN A 462 17.36 4.46 0.77
CA ASN A 462 16.45 4.21 1.89
C ASN A 462 16.50 5.38 2.88
N HIS A 463 15.36 5.99 3.15
CA HIS A 463 15.25 7.11 4.10
C HIS A 463 14.74 6.59 5.45
N VAL A 464 15.51 6.80 6.52
CA VAL A 464 15.28 6.17 7.83
C VAL A 464 15.22 7.24 8.93
N SER A 465 14.17 7.18 9.74
CA SER A 465 14.02 8.01 10.94
C SER A 465 13.87 7.15 12.19
N ASN A 466 14.52 7.58 13.28
CA ASN A 466 14.36 7.04 14.64
C ASN A 466 13.01 7.37 15.30
N LYS A 467 12.14 8.12 14.59
CA LYS A 467 10.75 8.42 14.98
C LYS A 467 9.74 7.98 13.91
N ASP A 468 10.18 7.21 12.92
CA ASP A 468 9.30 6.45 12.06
C ASP A 468 9.15 5.03 12.64
N SER A 469 7.91 4.63 12.89
CA SER A 469 7.57 3.36 13.53
C SER A 469 8.04 2.13 12.75
N CYS A 470 8.28 2.25 11.44
CA CYS A 470 8.76 1.17 10.59
C CYS A 470 10.22 0.79 10.86
N TYR A 471 11.00 1.65 11.52
CA TYR A 471 12.42 1.40 11.81
C TYR A 471 12.73 1.36 13.31
N ARG A 472 11.71 1.44 14.17
CA ARG A 472 11.85 1.55 15.64
C ARG A 472 12.76 0.46 16.19
N ASN A 473 13.85 0.87 16.85
CA ASN A 473 14.90 0.02 17.44
C ASN A 473 15.75 -0.78 16.42
N ASN A 474 15.56 -0.57 15.11
CA ASN A 474 16.17 -1.34 14.02
C ASN A 474 16.77 -0.42 12.93
N GLU A 475 16.98 0.86 13.24
CA GLU A 475 17.35 1.91 12.29
C GLU A 475 18.70 1.66 11.59
N ASN A 476 19.57 0.84 12.18
CA ASN A 476 20.89 0.52 11.64
C ASN A 476 21.02 -0.92 11.13
N ASN A 477 20.03 -1.82 11.31
CA ASN A 477 20.19 -3.24 10.96
C ASN A 477 20.49 -3.42 9.47
N ILE A 478 19.69 -2.80 8.59
CA ILE A 478 19.87 -2.88 7.14
C ILE A 478 21.20 -2.22 6.71
N LYS A 479 21.53 -1.05 7.29
CA LYS A 479 22.81 -0.36 7.08
C LYS A 479 24.02 -1.22 7.47
N ASN A 480 23.94 -1.96 8.57
CA ASN A 480 24.99 -2.85 9.03
C ASN A 480 25.09 -4.10 8.13
N ALA A 481 23.95 -4.68 7.74
CA ALA A 481 23.90 -5.83 6.83
C ALA A 481 24.41 -5.51 5.40
N MET A 482 24.33 -4.24 5.00
CA MET A 482 24.66 -3.75 3.65
C MET A 482 25.90 -2.84 3.63
N ILE A 483 26.72 -2.83 4.69
CA ILE A 483 27.79 -1.82 4.89
C ILE A 483 28.82 -1.76 3.76
N ASP A 484 29.19 -2.90 3.18
CA ASP A 484 30.14 -3.01 2.06
C ASP A 484 29.46 -2.94 0.67
N ILE A 485 28.13 -2.82 0.62
CA ILE A 485 27.33 -2.88 -0.61
C ILE A 485 27.15 -1.48 -1.19
N LYS A 486 27.98 -1.12 -2.16
CA LYS A 486 27.98 0.18 -2.87
C LYS A 486 26.62 0.60 -3.44
N ASN A 487 25.74 -0.35 -3.73
CA ASN A 487 24.41 -0.08 -4.27
C ASN A 487 23.40 0.40 -3.22
N TYR A 488 23.69 0.25 -1.92
CA TYR A 488 22.81 0.69 -0.84
C TYR A 488 23.25 2.04 -0.26
N LYS A 489 22.31 2.97 -0.11
CA LYS A 489 22.51 4.24 0.57
C LYS A 489 21.37 4.50 1.57
N GLN A 490 21.70 4.52 2.85
CA GLN A 490 20.81 5.03 3.89
C GLN A 490 20.96 6.55 4.04
N ILE A 491 19.85 7.26 4.15
CA ILE A 491 19.77 8.67 4.50
C ILE A 491 19.05 8.78 5.85
N GLU A 492 19.75 9.26 6.86
CA GLU A 492 19.24 9.41 8.22
C GLU A 492 18.46 10.73 8.36
N LEU A 493 17.19 10.62 8.76
CA LEU A 493 16.25 11.71 8.99
C LEU A 493 16.00 11.80 10.50
N LYS A 494 16.60 12.76 11.20
CA LYS A 494 16.54 12.82 12.66
C LYS A 494 15.16 13.26 13.15
N ASN A 495 14.57 12.47 14.04
CA ASN A 495 13.30 12.73 14.75
C ASN A 495 12.08 13.06 13.87
N GLN A 496 12.07 12.65 12.60
CA GLN A 496 10.92 12.86 11.72
C GLN A 496 9.86 11.78 11.93
N LEU A 497 8.61 12.17 12.16
CA LEU A 497 7.49 11.25 12.37
C LEU A 497 7.15 10.47 11.08
N HIS A 498 6.55 9.28 11.21
CA HIS A 498 6.16 8.43 10.07
C HIS A 498 5.39 9.20 8.98
N HIS A 499 4.46 10.08 9.38
CA HIS A 499 3.64 10.88 8.45
C HIS A 499 4.47 11.85 7.60
N VAL A 500 5.51 12.45 8.21
CA VAL A 500 6.45 13.37 7.55
C VAL A 500 7.31 12.60 6.54
N VAL A 501 7.88 11.46 6.97
CA VAL A 501 8.73 10.63 6.10
C VAL A 501 7.92 10.02 4.95
N ALA A 502 6.70 9.52 5.22
CA ALA A 502 5.82 8.91 4.23
C ALA A 502 5.22 9.90 3.20
N ASN A 503 5.46 11.20 3.34
CA ASN A 503 5.00 12.20 2.38
C ASN A 503 5.80 12.11 1.07
N PHE A 504 5.21 11.54 0.03
CA PHE A 504 5.88 11.39 -1.27
C PHE A 504 6.39 12.70 -1.87
N SER A 505 5.79 13.85 -1.56
CA SER A 505 6.16 15.16 -2.13
C SER A 505 7.57 15.65 -1.78
N ASN A 506 8.21 14.91 -0.88
CA ASN A 506 9.59 15.00 -0.49
C ASN A 506 10.51 14.40 -1.60
N TYR A 507 10.02 13.35 -2.25
CA TYR A 507 10.66 12.47 -3.22
C TYR A 507 11.10 13.12 -4.54
N SER A 508 12.32 13.68 -4.69
CA SER A 508 12.87 13.98 -6.03
C SER A 508 13.33 12.69 -6.75
N LEU A 509 12.35 11.90 -7.21
CA LEU A 509 12.58 10.57 -7.81
C LEU A 509 13.46 10.62 -9.07
N TYR A 510 13.38 11.69 -9.86
CA TYR A 510 14.29 11.94 -10.99
C TYR A 510 15.75 11.89 -10.53
N LYS A 511 16.13 12.65 -9.50
CA LYS A 511 17.52 12.72 -9.00
C LYS A 511 17.99 11.40 -8.39
N ILE A 512 17.07 10.55 -7.95
CA ILE A 512 17.35 9.22 -7.40
C ILE A 512 17.63 8.21 -8.51
N PHE A 513 16.97 8.33 -9.68
CA PHE A 513 16.99 7.31 -10.74
C PHE A 513 17.66 7.74 -12.08
N ILE A 514 18.08 8.99 -12.25
CA ILE A 514 18.56 9.55 -13.54
C ILE A 514 19.73 8.81 -14.19
N ASP A 515 20.63 8.23 -13.39
CA ASP A 515 21.84 7.53 -13.84
C ASP A 515 21.76 6.00 -13.68
N LYS A 516 20.57 5.45 -13.42
CA LYS A 516 20.39 4.02 -13.10
C LYS A 516 19.96 3.23 -14.34
N VAL A 517 20.54 2.05 -14.49
CA VAL A 517 20.19 1.05 -15.52
C VAL A 517 20.38 -0.33 -14.90
N ARG A 518 19.46 -1.25 -15.18
CA ARG A 518 19.51 -2.63 -14.66
C ARG A 518 20.73 -3.38 -15.21
N SER A 519 21.53 -3.95 -14.31
CA SER A 519 22.54 -4.94 -14.68
C SER A 519 21.87 -6.29 -14.90
N GLN A 520 21.65 -6.70 -16.16
CA GLN A 520 21.08 -8.02 -16.48
C GLN A 520 21.98 -9.19 -16.02
N TYR A 521 23.30 -9.02 -16.08
CA TYR A 521 24.29 -10.04 -15.76
C TYR A 521 25.27 -9.58 -14.67
N PRO A 522 24.81 -9.39 -13.41
CA PRO A 522 25.69 -9.00 -12.32
C PRO A 522 26.75 -10.09 -12.09
N ARG A 523 27.99 -9.67 -11.82
CA ARG A 523 29.10 -10.61 -11.61
C ARG A 523 28.91 -11.50 -10.40
N HIS A 524 28.28 -11.00 -9.32
CA HIS A 524 28.04 -11.75 -8.10
C HIS A 524 26.56 -11.68 -7.75
N ILE A 525 25.91 -12.84 -7.59
CA ILE A 525 24.56 -12.99 -7.07
C ILE A 525 24.66 -13.63 -5.69
N TYR A 526 23.94 -13.07 -4.73
CA TYR A 526 23.47 -13.78 -3.55
C TYR A 526 21.94 -13.85 -3.65
N TYR A 527 21.36 -15.00 -3.36
CA TYR A 527 19.92 -15.17 -3.32
C TYR A 527 19.53 -16.22 -2.29
N ARG A 528 18.52 -15.90 -1.49
CA ARG A 528 17.86 -16.79 -0.53
C ARG A 528 16.35 -16.71 -0.76
N THR A 529 15.67 -17.85 -0.61
CA THR A 529 14.21 -17.93 -0.67
C THR A 529 13.67 -19.00 0.28
N GLU A 530 12.57 -18.70 0.95
CA GLU A 530 11.75 -19.65 1.71
C GLU A 530 10.43 -20.00 1.01
N ARG A 531 10.26 -19.62 -0.27
CA ARG A 531 9.03 -19.81 -1.06
C ARG A 531 9.35 -20.25 -2.49
N ASN A 532 8.85 -21.41 -2.93
CA ASN A 532 9.10 -21.93 -4.29
C ASN A 532 8.45 -21.09 -5.41
N ARG A 533 7.58 -20.14 -5.07
CA ARG A 533 7.13 -19.07 -5.99
C ARG A 533 8.28 -18.19 -6.50
N TYR A 534 9.34 -18.01 -5.70
CA TYR A 534 10.47 -17.13 -6.01
C TYR A 534 11.77 -17.95 -6.04
N LEU A 535 12.14 -18.39 -7.25
CA LEU A 535 13.30 -19.27 -7.47
C LEU A 535 14.33 -18.67 -8.43
N LYS A 536 14.11 -17.48 -8.98
CA LYS A 536 14.98 -16.85 -9.97
C LYS A 536 15.69 -15.63 -9.37
N SER A 537 16.96 -15.48 -9.70
CA SER A 537 17.72 -14.24 -9.50
C SER A 537 18.66 -14.05 -10.68
N TYR A 538 18.40 -13.03 -11.49
CA TYR A 538 19.13 -12.68 -12.71
C TYR A 538 19.34 -13.89 -13.65
N TRP A 539 20.57 -14.40 -13.73
CA TRP A 539 20.98 -15.50 -14.61
C TRP A 539 21.02 -16.88 -13.92
N ILE A 540 20.51 -17.00 -12.69
CA ILE A 540 20.40 -18.29 -11.99
C ILE A 540 18.96 -18.55 -11.52
N ARG A 541 18.50 -19.80 -11.69
CA ARG A 541 17.20 -20.28 -11.23
C ARG A 541 17.36 -21.59 -10.45
N LEU A 542 16.83 -21.64 -9.24
CA LEU A 542 16.81 -22.82 -8.37
C LEU A 542 15.69 -23.78 -8.78
N TYR A 543 15.87 -25.08 -8.53
CA TYR A 543 14.83 -26.10 -8.74
C TYR A 543 14.13 -26.45 -7.42
N GLY A 544 13.54 -25.44 -6.79
CA GLY A 544 12.83 -25.59 -5.53
C GLY A 544 13.72 -25.72 -4.28
N ILE A 545 13.08 -25.63 -3.13
CA ILE A 545 13.63 -25.92 -1.81
C ILE A 545 13.52 -27.42 -1.55
N LYS A 546 14.67 -28.06 -1.30
CA LYS A 546 14.78 -29.51 -1.08
C LYS A 546 13.92 -30.01 0.08
N TYR A 547 13.39 -31.23 -0.03
CA TYR A 547 12.59 -31.88 1.01
C TYR A 547 13.26 -31.83 2.39
N GLY A 548 12.47 -31.50 3.43
CA GLY A 548 12.93 -31.36 4.82
C GLY A 548 13.59 -30.02 5.15
N PHE A 549 13.79 -29.13 4.17
CA PHE A 549 14.33 -27.78 4.38
C PHE A 549 13.26 -26.69 4.22
N ARG A 550 13.43 -25.60 4.99
CA ARG A 550 12.52 -24.43 5.00
C ARG A 550 12.95 -23.31 4.06
N TYR A 551 14.18 -23.33 3.55
CA TYR A 551 14.71 -22.32 2.64
C TYR A 551 15.86 -22.89 1.81
N SER A 552 16.10 -22.27 0.66
CA SER A 552 17.22 -22.51 -0.24
C SER A 552 18.06 -21.25 -0.40
N CYS A 553 19.35 -21.40 -0.70
CA CYS A 553 20.21 -20.26 -1.02
C CYS A 553 21.28 -20.59 -2.06
N VAL A 554 21.76 -19.54 -2.73
CA VAL A 554 22.84 -19.61 -3.72
C VAL A 554 23.73 -18.38 -3.68
N SER A 555 25.03 -18.60 -3.86
CA SER A 555 26.01 -17.57 -4.19
C SER A 555 26.68 -17.94 -5.51
N ALA A 556 26.46 -17.12 -6.55
CA ALA A 556 26.93 -17.38 -7.90
C ALA A 556 27.84 -16.23 -8.38
N HIS A 557 29.01 -16.56 -8.94
CA HIS A 557 30.06 -15.59 -9.25
C HIS A 557 30.70 -15.88 -10.62
N ILE A 558 30.62 -14.91 -11.54
CA ILE A 558 31.38 -14.86 -12.79
C ILE A 558 32.80 -14.38 -12.45
N ILE A 559 33.71 -15.32 -12.20
CA ILE A 559 35.11 -15.04 -11.82
C ILE A 559 35.89 -14.52 -13.03
N SER A 560 35.63 -15.07 -14.22
CA SER A 560 36.19 -14.62 -15.50
C SER A 560 35.34 -15.13 -16.67
N GLU A 561 35.67 -14.71 -17.88
CA GLU A 561 35.06 -15.21 -19.13
C GLU A 561 35.16 -16.73 -19.30
N ARG A 562 36.05 -17.39 -18.56
CA ARG A 562 36.26 -18.85 -18.58
C ARG A 562 35.94 -19.55 -17.26
N LYS A 563 35.34 -18.86 -16.28
CA LYS A 563 35.12 -19.43 -14.95
C LYS A 563 33.89 -18.86 -14.24
N ILE A 564 32.91 -19.71 -14.00
CA ILE A 564 31.79 -19.45 -13.09
C ILE A 564 31.97 -20.29 -11.82
N SER A 565 31.60 -19.75 -10.66
CA SER A 565 31.50 -20.49 -9.41
C SER A 565 30.11 -20.35 -8.82
N VAL A 566 29.50 -21.46 -8.44
CA VAL A 566 28.20 -21.52 -7.77
C VAL A 566 28.34 -22.34 -6.49
N LYS A 567 27.93 -21.74 -5.37
CA LYS A 567 27.74 -22.41 -4.08
C LYS A 567 26.24 -22.41 -3.79
N ILE A 568 25.68 -23.56 -3.43
CA ILE A 568 24.25 -23.73 -3.14
C ILE A 568 24.04 -24.42 -1.79
N GLN A 569 22.86 -24.23 -1.20
CA GLN A 569 22.35 -25.02 -0.09
C GLN A 569 20.87 -25.33 -0.31
N ASN A 570 20.44 -26.53 0.09
CA ASN A 570 19.03 -26.91 0.23
C ASN A 570 18.17 -26.78 -1.05
N THR A 571 18.71 -27.12 -2.21
CA THR A 571 17.97 -27.24 -3.48
C THR A 571 18.28 -28.56 -4.17
N ASP A 572 17.35 -29.05 -4.98
CA ASP A 572 17.50 -30.26 -5.78
C ASP A 572 18.28 -30.01 -7.08
N GLY A 573 18.42 -28.75 -7.49
CA GLY A 573 19.22 -28.35 -8.65
C GLY A 573 19.15 -26.87 -8.99
N PHE A 574 19.78 -26.47 -10.10
CA PHE A 574 19.66 -25.11 -10.64
C PHE A 574 19.94 -25.05 -12.15
N ARG A 575 19.36 -24.04 -12.79
CA ARG A 575 19.68 -23.56 -14.15
C ARG A 575 20.59 -22.33 -14.07
N ILE A 576 21.61 -22.29 -14.92
CA ILE A 576 22.33 -21.08 -15.30
C ILE A 576 21.87 -20.67 -16.70
N ASP A 577 21.42 -19.44 -16.87
CA ASP A 577 21.33 -18.78 -18.18
C ASP A 577 22.73 -18.21 -18.48
N ILE A 578 23.45 -18.74 -19.48
CA ILE A 578 24.88 -18.46 -19.65
C ILE A 578 25.09 -16.97 -19.97
N PRO A 579 25.81 -16.21 -19.11
CA PRO A 579 26.06 -14.80 -19.37
C PRO A 579 26.83 -14.58 -20.69
N PRO A 580 26.46 -13.61 -21.54
CA PRO A 580 27.05 -13.44 -22.89
C PRO A 580 28.57 -13.24 -22.95
N MET A 581 29.19 -12.85 -21.82
CA MET A 581 30.64 -12.70 -21.66
C MET A 581 31.42 -14.01 -21.43
N ILE A 582 30.74 -15.17 -21.42
CA ILE A 582 31.39 -16.47 -21.21
C ILE A 582 31.86 -17.07 -22.54
N ASP A 583 33.14 -17.43 -22.60
CA ASP A 583 33.76 -18.11 -23.74
C ASP A 583 33.33 -19.58 -23.79
N LYS A 584 32.17 -19.84 -24.43
CA LYS A 584 31.59 -21.18 -24.57
C LYS A 584 32.49 -22.22 -25.26
N ARG A 585 33.62 -21.82 -25.86
CA ARG A 585 34.60 -22.76 -26.45
C ARG A 585 35.33 -23.57 -25.38
N ASP A 586 35.68 -22.97 -24.24
CA ASP A 586 36.36 -23.64 -23.13
C ASP A 586 36.19 -22.83 -21.83
N PHE A 587 35.33 -23.29 -20.93
CA PHE A 587 35.13 -22.69 -19.61
C PHE A 587 34.87 -23.74 -18.53
N ILE A 588 35.03 -23.32 -17.28
CA ILE A 588 34.83 -24.16 -16.10
C ILE A 588 33.68 -23.62 -15.25
N LEU A 589 32.79 -24.52 -14.85
CA LEU A 589 31.80 -24.30 -13.80
C LEU A 589 32.28 -24.99 -12.52
N LEU A 590 32.44 -24.23 -11.43
CA LEU A 590 32.66 -24.77 -10.09
C LEU A 590 31.32 -24.90 -9.36
N VAL A 591 30.90 -26.10 -8.99
CA VAL A 591 29.65 -26.35 -8.23
C VAL A 591 30.00 -26.95 -6.87
N ASN A 592 29.77 -26.20 -5.78
CA ASN A 592 30.16 -26.61 -4.42
C ASN A 592 31.62 -27.11 -4.32
N GLY A 593 32.53 -26.52 -5.12
CA GLY A 593 33.94 -26.89 -5.20
C GLY A 593 34.29 -27.96 -6.25
N ARG A 594 33.32 -28.68 -6.82
CA ARG A 594 33.56 -29.64 -7.93
C ARG A 594 33.76 -28.92 -9.25
N ILE A 595 34.71 -29.39 -10.05
CA ILE A 595 35.05 -28.84 -11.37
C ILE A 595 34.23 -29.55 -12.45
N ILE A 596 33.52 -28.78 -13.26
CA ILE A 596 32.87 -29.23 -14.50
C ILE A 596 33.50 -28.45 -15.65
N SER A 597 34.20 -29.14 -16.57
CA SER A 597 34.79 -28.52 -17.77
C SER A 597 33.82 -28.64 -18.94
N LEU A 598 33.51 -27.50 -19.56
CA LEU A 598 32.56 -27.40 -20.67
C LEU A 598 33.32 -26.87 -21.91
N LYS A 599 33.37 -27.69 -22.95
CA LYS A 599 34.13 -27.43 -24.19
C LYS A 599 33.19 -27.43 -25.38
N ASN A 600 33.36 -26.45 -26.27
CA ASN A 600 32.51 -26.22 -27.45
C ASN A 600 31.02 -26.31 -27.11
N TYR A 601 30.61 -25.69 -26.01
CA TYR A 601 29.27 -25.82 -25.45
C TYR A 601 28.25 -25.04 -26.29
N GLN A 602 27.21 -25.73 -26.78
CA GLN A 602 26.29 -25.18 -27.78
C GLN A 602 25.04 -24.52 -27.18
N LEU A 603 24.59 -24.93 -26.00
CA LEU A 603 23.34 -24.44 -25.41
C LEU A 603 23.53 -23.04 -24.78
N ASP A 604 22.43 -22.32 -24.61
CA ASP A 604 22.39 -21.04 -23.86
C ASP A 604 22.17 -21.20 -22.37
N THR A 605 21.77 -22.40 -21.92
CA THR A 605 21.56 -22.72 -20.51
C THR A 605 22.43 -23.90 -20.07
N ILE A 606 22.67 -24.02 -18.76
CA ILE A 606 23.26 -25.20 -18.12
C ILE A 606 22.32 -25.61 -17.00
N ASP A 607 21.83 -26.84 -17.06
CA ASP A 607 20.95 -27.41 -16.04
C ASP A 607 21.75 -28.38 -15.17
N ILE A 608 21.70 -28.23 -13.84
CA ILE A 608 22.42 -29.05 -12.88
C ILE A 608 21.42 -29.65 -11.89
N LEU A 609 21.37 -30.98 -11.80
CA LEU A 609 20.49 -31.71 -10.87
C LEU A 609 21.33 -32.56 -9.90
N PHE A 610 20.98 -32.57 -8.62
CA PHE A 610 21.63 -33.38 -7.59
C PHE A 610 20.84 -34.65 -7.33
N LEU A 611 21.42 -35.81 -7.66
CA LEU A 611 20.79 -37.10 -7.39
C LEU A 611 21.06 -37.56 -5.95
N LYS A 612 22.29 -37.34 -5.47
CA LYS A 612 22.80 -37.69 -4.12
C LYS A 612 23.89 -36.70 -3.73
N GLU A 613 24.33 -36.71 -2.47
CA GLU A 613 25.37 -35.78 -1.96
C GLU A 613 26.63 -35.72 -2.84
N ASN A 614 27.02 -36.86 -3.44
CA ASN A 614 28.21 -36.98 -4.29
C ASN A 614 27.92 -37.13 -5.80
N GLU A 615 26.67 -37.01 -6.24
CA GLU A 615 26.26 -37.29 -7.61
C GLU A 615 25.43 -36.13 -8.19
N LEU A 616 25.91 -35.54 -9.28
CA LEU A 616 25.21 -34.51 -10.05
C LEU A 616 25.16 -34.88 -11.53
N VAL A 617 24.11 -34.44 -12.22
CA VAL A 617 23.94 -34.58 -13.66
C VAL A 617 23.92 -33.19 -14.30
N VAL A 618 24.64 -33.05 -15.41
CA VAL A 618 24.63 -31.86 -16.27
C VAL A 618 23.65 -32.11 -17.42
N ASN A 619 22.72 -31.18 -17.63
CA ASN A 619 21.64 -31.25 -18.62
C ASN A 619 20.86 -32.58 -18.54
N PRO A 620 20.19 -32.86 -17.42
CA PRO A 620 19.36 -34.06 -17.28
C PRO A 620 18.25 -34.06 -18.33
N GLN A 621 17.90 -35.24 -18.84
CA GLN A 621 16.76 -35.44 -19.75
C GLN A 621 15.41 -35.60 -19.02
N ALA A 622 15.38 -35.41 -17.69
CA ALA A 622 14.19 -35.55 -16.87
C ALA A 622 13.50 -34.20 -16.68
N ASP A 623 12.16 -34.20 -16.72
CA ASP A 623 11.37 -33.03 -16.38
C ASP A 623 11.55 -32.66 -14.90
N ILE A 624 11.90 -31.40 -14.65
CA ILE A 624 12.10 -30.85 -13.32
C ILE A 624 10.75 -30.35 -12.80
N THR A 625 10.11 -31.15 -11.93
CA THR A 625 8.90 -30.75 -11.23
C THR A 625 9.24 -29.82 -10.06
N ILE A 626 8.50 -28.71 -9.95
CA ILE A 626 8.62 -27.75 -8.84
C ILE A 626 7.29 -27.77 -8.10
N ASP A 627 7.33 -28.06 -6.80
CA ASP A 627 6.21 -27.80 -5.91
C ASP A 627 6.16 -26.29 -5.62
N TYR A 628 5.32 -25.55 -6.33
CA TYR A 628 5.19 -24.10 -6.14
C TYR A 628 4.47 -23.71 -4.84
N ALA A 629 3.69 -24.61 -4.23
CA ALA A 629 2.99 -24.33 -2.98
C ALA A 629 3.97 -24.23 -1.81
N LYS A 630 5.02 -25.06 -1.78
CA LYS A 630 6.00 -25.09 -0.69
C LYS A 630 6.52 -23.69 -0.29
N GLY A 631 6.30 -23.36 0.99
CA GLY A 631 6.62 -22.06 1.60
C GLY A 631 5.45 -21.05 1.57
N ASN A 632 4.57 -21.12 0.58
CA ASN A 632 3.27 -20.44 0.62
C ASN A 632 2.20 -21.30 1.30
N GLY A 633 2.30 -22.62 1.22
CA GLY A 633 1.32 -23.58 1.73
C GLY A 633 -0.09 -23.27 1.24
N LEU A 634 -1.08 -23.45 2.11
CA LEU A 634 -2.49 -23.17 1.85
C LEU A 634 -2.81 -21.78 1.26
N LEU A 635 -1.90 -20.79 1.42
CA LEU A 635 -2.08 -19.44 0.88
C LEU A 635 -1.56 -19.25 -0.55
N ASP A 636 -0.96 -20.27 -1.18
CA ASP A 636 -0.45 -20.12 -2.56
C ASP A 636 -1.57 -19.78 -3.56
N VAL A 637 -2.81 -20.21 -3.31
CA VAL A 637 -3.98 -19.88 -4.13
C VAL A 637 -4.23 -18.37 -4.25
N TYR A 638 -3.72 -17.55 -3.32
CA TYR A 638 -3.84 -16.09 -3.33
C TYR A 638 -2.70 -15.37 -4.06
N THR A 639 -1.85 -16.07 -4.80
CA THR A 639 -0.70 -15.50 -5.55
C THR A 639 -0.98 -15.28 -7.04
N GLY A 640 -2.25 -15.10 -7.42
CA GLY A 640 -2.69 -14.87 -8.78
C GLY A 640 -4.20 -15.04 -8.96
N PRO A 641 -4.68 -15.15 -10.21
CA PRO A 641 -6.07 -15.50 -10.54
C PRO A 641 -6.57 -16.74 -9.83
N MET A 642 -7.68 -16.58 -9.10
CA MET A 642 -8.25 -17.61 -8.25
C MET A 642 -9.76 -17.71 -8.43
N ARG A 643 -10.31 -18.94 -8.32
CA ARG A 643 -11.73 -19.26 -8.46
C ARG A 643 -12.18 -20.19 -7.32
N ILE A 644 -13.39 -19.98 -6.79
CA ILE A 644 -13.98 -20.89 -5.78
C ILE A 644 -15.00 -21.79 -6.46
N ILE A 645 -15.01 -23.08 -6.12
CA ILE A 645 -16.01 -24.05 -6.55
C ILE A 645 -16.69 -24.68 -5.33
N ILE A 646 -18.01 -24.72 -5.37
CA ILE A 646 -18.88 -25.38 -4.38
C ILE A 646 -19.80 -26.40 -5.08
N PRO A 647 -20.31 -27.42 -4.36
CA PRO A 647 -21.44 -28.22 -4.85
C PRO A 647 -22.68 -27.34 -5.03
N ASP A 648 -23.61 -27.75 -5.89
CA ASP A 648 -24.95 -27.16 -5.94
C ASP A 648 -25.67 -27.43 -4.61
N THR A 649 -25.88 -26.38 -3.80
CA THR A 649 -26.31 -26.52 -2.41
C THR A 649 -26.88 -25.24 -1.80
N ASP A 650 -27.89 -25.41 -0.95
CA ASP A 650 -28.42 -24.36 -0.06
C ASP A 650 -27.75 -24.35 1.34
N ASP A 651 -26.71 -25.17 1.58
CA ASP A 651 -26.03 -25.22 2.88
C ASP A 651 -25.33 -23.88 3.20
N LYS A 652 -25.89 -23.19 4.19
CA LYS A 652 -25.45 -21.87 4.65
C LYS A 652 -24.01 -21.85 5.18
N MET A 653 -23.48 -22.97 5.67
CA MET A 653 -22.10 -23.08 6.14
C MET A 653 -21.13 -23.18 4.96
N ILE A 654 -21.46 -23.95 3.92
CA ILE A 654 -20.67 -24.02 2.68
C ILE A 654 -20.66 -22.65 1.98
N LEU A 655 -21.83 -22.02 1.84
CA LEU A 655 -21.96 -20.68 1.26
C LEU A 655 -21.21 -19.60 2.08
N ALA A 656 -21.19 -19.70 3.42
CA ALA A 656 -20.44 -18.80 4.28
C ALA A 656 -18.91 -19.01 4.18
N ALA A 657 -18.45 -20.27 4.06
CA ALA A 657 -17.04 -20.59 3.82
C ALA A 657 -16.58 -20.03 2.46
N ALA A 658 -17.33 -20.29 1.39
CA ALA A 658 -17.05 -19.75 0.05
C ALA A 658 -16.99 -18.21 0.05
N LYS A 659 -17.94 -17.55 0.72
CA LYS A 659 -17.93 -16.09 0.88
C LYS A 659 -16.69 -15.58 1.64
N SER A 660 -16.20 -16.33 2.62
CA SER A 660 -14.99 -15.98 3.38
C SER A 660 -13.74 -16.09 2.49
N PHE A 661 -13.60 -17.19 1.73
CA PHE A 661 -12.51 -17.33 0.74
C PHE A 661 -12.55 -16.29 -0.36
N ALA A 662 -13.75 -15.87 -0.80
CA ALA A 662 -13.95 -14.85 -1.81
C ALA A 662 -13.59 -13.43 -1.35
N ASN A 663 -13.67 -13.16 -0.03
CA ASN A 663 -13.51 -11.84 0.57
C ASN A 663 -12.47 -11.88 1.70
N PRO A 664 -11.20 -12.20 1.41
CA PRO A 664 -10.15 -12.28 2.43
C PRO A 664 -9.89 -10.92 3.08
N GLN A 665 -9.35 -10.96 4.30
CA GLN A 665 -8.89 -9.79 5.04
C GLN A 665 -7.39 -9.87 5.28
N SER A 666 -6.78 -8.78 5.74
CA SER A 666 -5.41 -8.82 6.28
C SER A 666 -5.36 -8.57 7.79
N ASN A 667 -4.20 -8.83 8.38
CA ASN A 667 -3.88 -8.47 9.77
C ASN A 667 -3.29 -7.04 9.91
N GLY A 668 -3.34 -6.22 8.86
CA GLY A 668 -2.96 -4.81 8.93
C GLY A 668 -3.90 -3.97 9.79
N TYR A 669 -3.49 -2.74 10.13
CA TYR A 669 -4.31 -1.80 10.91
C TYR A 669 -5.66 -1.45 10.23
N TYR A 670 -5.75 -1.69 8.92
CA TYR A 670 -6.99 -1.74 8.17
C TYR A 670 -7.08 -3.08 7.45
N SER A 671 -8.11 -3.88 7.78
CA SER A 671 -8.16 -5.30 7.40
C SER A 671 -8.91 -5.60 6.10
N GLN A 672 -9.64 -4.66 5.50
CA GLN A 672 -10.40 -4.96 4.28
C GLN A 672 -9.49 -4.96 3.04
N LEU A 673 -9.66 -5.96 2.19
CA LEU A 673 -9.01 -6.05 0.89
C LEU A 673 -10.04 -5.74 -0.21
N ALA A 674 -9.63 -5.02 -1.25
CA ALA A 674 -10.47 -4.64 -2.38
C ALA A 674 -10.42 -5.72 -3.48
N VAL A 675 -10.80 -6.95 -3.10
CA VAL A 675 -10.94 -8.10 -4.01
C VAL A 675 -12.23 -8.85 -3.72
N HIS A 676 -12.82 -9.44 -4.75
CA HIS A 676 -14.00 -10.31 -4.61
C HIS A 676 -13.92 -11.47 -5.61
N TYR A 677 -13.32 -12.59 -5.20
CA TYR A 677 -13.14 -13.72 -6.10
C TYR A 677 -14.49 -14.39 -6.45
N PRO A 678 -14.70 -14.79 -7.72
CA PRO A 678 -15.94 -15.40 -8.15
C PRO A 678 -16.11 -16.83 -7.60
N ILE A 679 -17.37 -17.15 -7.28
CA ILE A 679 -17.81 -18.46 -6.77
C ILE A 679 -18.64 -19.13 -7.88
N TYR A 680 -18.29 -20.38 -8.19
CA TYR A 680 -18.97 -21.23 -9.17
C TYR A 680 -19.58 -22.45 -8.48
N TYR A 681 -20.65 -22.96 -9.08
CA TYR A 681 -21.11 -24.31 -8.81
C TYR A 681 -20.32 -25.30 -9.69
N THR A 682 -20.20 -26.56 -9.27
CA THR A 682 -19.42 -27.61 -9.97
C THR A 682 -19.78 -27.76 -11.47
N ASP A 683 -21.01 -27.45 -11.83
CA ASP A 683 -21.55 -27.56 -13.19
C ASP A 683 -21.54 -26.24 -13.99
N THR A 684 -21.24 -25.10 -13.36
CA THR A 684 -21.21 -23.78 -14.03
C THR A 684 -19.80 -23.28 -14.35
N ILE A 685 -18.74 -23.94 -13.87
CA ILE A 685 -17.36 -23.57 -14.17
C ILE A 685 -16.94 -24.01 -15.59
N THR A 686 -16.19 -23.15 -16.29
CA THR A 686 -15.68 -23.43 -17.64
C THR A 686 -14.26 -23.99 -17.62
N GLU A 687 -13.83 -24.65 -18.69
CA GLU A 687 -12.47 -25.21 -18.83
C GLU A 687 -11.37 -24.15 -18.67
N SER A 688 -11.59 -22.92 -19.15
CA SER A 688 -10.65 -21.80 -18.99
C SER A 688 -10.41 -21.44 -17.51
N GLU A 689 -11.44 -21.54 -16.68
CA GLU A 689 -11.35 -21.22 -15.25
C GLU A 689 -10.68 -22.34 -14.43
N LEU A 690 -10.65 -23.57 -14.94
CA LEU A 690 -9.96 -24.70 -14.32
C LEU A 690 -8.43 -24.58 -14.37
N ASN A 691 -7.89 -23.68 -15.20
CA ASN A 691 -6.45 -23.45 -15.33
C ASN A 691 -5.92 -22.39 -14.35
N LYS A 692 -6.76 -21.91 -13.41
CA LYS A 692 -6.43 -20.87 -12.42
C LYS A 692 -6.00 -21.51 -11.09
N HIS A 693 -5.71 -20.70 -10.07
CA HIS A 693 -5.73 -21.20 -8.69
C HIS A 693 -7.18 -21.55 -8.32
N LEU A 694 -7.40 -22.67 -7.62
CA LEU A 694 -8.75 -23.13 -7.28
C LEU A 694 -8.90 -23.30 -5.77
N VAL A 695 -10.07 -22.95 -5.24
CA VAL A 695 -10.49 -23.30 -3.87
C VAL A 695 -11.76 -24.15 -3.97
N LEU A 696 -11.66 -25.40 -3.56
CA LEU A 696 -12.72 -26.40 -3.70
C LEU A 696 -13.33 -26.68 -2.33
N ILE A 697 -14.59 -26.29 -2.09
CA ILE A 697 -15.20 -26.36 -0.75
C ILE A 697 -16.34 -27.37 -0.73
N ASN A 698 -16.12 -28.46 0.01
CA ASN A 698 -17.06 -29.56 0.29
C ASN A 698 -17.73 -30.17 -0.95
N VAL A 699 -17.02 -30.13 -2.07
CA VAL A 699 -17.32 -30.81 -3.33
C VAL A 699 -17.11 -32.33 -3.21
N ASP A 700 -17.79 -33.12 -4.05
CA ASP A 700 -17.50 -34.55 -4.19
C ASP A 700 -16.08 -34.74 -4.74
N VAL A 701 -15.20 -35.21 -3.86
CA VAL A 701 -13.78 -35.43 -4.11
C VAL A 701 -13.58 -36.47 -5.21
N GLU A 702 -14.40 -37.52 -5.30
CA GLU A 702 -14.21 -38.58 -6.30
C GLU A 702 -14.74 -38.18 -7.69
N SER A 703 -15.83 -37.42 -7.77
CA SER A 703 -16.28 -36.80 -9.02
C SER A 703 -15.23 -35.80 -9.56
N ILE A 704 -14.73 -34.90 -8.71
CA ILE A 704 -13.75 -33.90 -9.15
C ILE A 704 -12.37 -34.51 -9.40
N ARG A 705 -11.94 -35.52 -8.64
CA ARG A 705 -10.71 -36.29 -8.92
C ARG A 705 -10.73 -36.90 -10.32
N LYS A 706 -11.88 -37.38 -10.79
CA LYS A 706 -12.05 -37.89 -12.17
C LYS A 706 -12.10 -36.76 -13.21
N LYS A 707 -12.75 -35.63 -12.90
CA LYS A 707 -12.88 -34.47 -13.80
C LYS A 707 -11.56 -33.70 -13.99
N LEU A 708 -10.74 -33.61 -12.95
CA LEU A 708 -9.54 -32.75 -12.89
C LEU A 708 -8.23 -33.53 -12.63
N CYS A 709 -8.25 -34.86 -12.56
CA CYS A 709 -7.08 -35.72 -12.32
C CYS A 709 -6.26 -35.37 -11.05
N ILE A 710 -6.92 -34.87 -9.99
CA ILE A 710 -6.25 -34.33 -8.80
C ILE A 710 -5.61 -35.44 -7.95
N ALA A 711 -4.34 -35.25 -7.59
CA ALA A 711 -3.59 -36.12 -6.70
C ALA A 711 -3.82 -35.77 -5.20
N VAL A 712 -5.03 -36.06 -4.71
CA VAL A 712 -5.41 -35.89 -3.29
C VAL A 712 -4.44 -36.66 -2.38
N LYS A 713 -3.99 -36.04 -1.29
CA LYS A 713 -2.91 -36.55 -0.41
C LYS A 713 -3.42 -37.10 0.92
N ILE A 714 -4.41 -36.43 1.53
CA ILE A 714 -5.15 -36.92 2.68
C ILE A 714 -6.44 -37.57 2.17
N SER A 715 -6.60 -38.87 2.40
CA SER A 715 -7.81 -39.62 2.09
C SER A 715 -8.92 -39.28 3.07
N ILE A 716 -10.15 -39.24 2.55
CA ILE A 716 -11.33 -38.68 3.22
C ILE A 716 -12.41 -39.77 3.32
N PHE A 717 -12.98 -39.97 4.50
CA PHE A 717 -14.06 -40.94 4.78
C PHE A 717 -15.14 -40.32 5.68
N ASN A 718 -16.32 -40.93 5.76
CA ASN A 718 -17.47 -40.38 6.48
C ASN A 718 -17.20 -40.11 7.98
N ASP A 719 -16.36 -40.91 8.63
CA ASP A 719 -16.08 -40.86 10.08
C ASP A 719 -14.61 -40.54 10.40
N SER A 720 -13.75 -40.42 9.37
CA SER A 720 -12.31 -40.45 9.53
C SER A 720 -11.55 -39.85 8.34
N ILE A 721 -10.27 -39.53 8.57
CA ILE A 721 -9.29 -39.24 7.52
C ILE A 721 -8.13 -40.23 7.61
N GLU A 722 -7.44 -40.44 6.50
CA GLU A 722 -6.26 -41.31 6.45
C GLU A 722 -5.11 -40.65 5.70
N TYR A 723 -3.91 -40.76 6.26
CA TYR A 723 -2.69 -40.22 5.68
C TYR A 723 -1.49 -41.07 6.14
N LEU A 724 -0.60 -41.42 5.19
CA LEU A 724 0.52 -42.35 5.39
C LEU A 724 0.11 -43.67 6.09
N GLY A 725 -1.06 -44.21 5.76
CA GLY A 725 -1.62 -45.44 6.34
C GLY A 725 -2.07 -45.33 7.80
N ARG A 726 -2.09 -44.12 8.38
CA ARG A 726 -2.65 -43.84 9.72
C ARG A 726 -4.02 -43.20 9.57
N ARG A 727 -5.01 -43.72 10.31
CA ARG A 727 -6.39 -43.25 10.29
C ARG A 727 -6.74 -42.51 11.57
N PHE A 728 -7.43 -41.38 11.44
CA PHE A 728 -7.83 -40.48 12.52
C PHE A 728 -9.34 -40.32 12.49
N TYR A 729 -10.02 -40.56 13.61
CA TYR A 729 -11.48 -40.64 13.70
C TYR A 729 -12.09 -39.42 14.42
N GLY A 730 -13.27 -39.00 13.98
CA GLY A 730 -14.06 -37.96 14.64
C GLY A 730 -14.76 -36.98 13.70
N GLU A 731 -15.26 -35.88 14.25
CA GLU A 731 -15.64 -34.71 13.47
C GLU A 731 -14.36 -34.03 12.97
N TYR A 732 -14.23 -33.79 11.67
CA TYR A 732 -13.03 -33.17 11.10
C TYR A 732 -13.33 -32.13 10.03
N CYS A 733 -12.39 -31.19 9.84
CA CYS A 733 -12.32 -30.35 8.66
C CYS A 733 -10.88 -30.28 8.17
N VAL A 734 -10.64 -30.68 6.92
CA VAL A 734 -9.33 -30.71 6.27
C VAL A 734 -9.21 -29.55 5.29
N MET A 735 -8.08 -28.84 5.34
CA MET A 735 -7.56 -28.03 4.26
C MET A 735 -6.25 -28.65 3.77
N GLN A 736 -6.17 -29.05 2.51
CA GLN A 736 -4.95 -29.57 1.88
C GLN A 736 -4.71 -28.86 0.54
N ILE A 737 -3.48 -28.46 0.24
CA ILE A 737 -3.12 -27.87 -1.06
C ILE A 737 -2.37 -28.88 -1.93
N VAL A 738 -2.63 -28.83 -3.24
CA VAL A 738 -2.01 -29.70 -4.25
C VAL A 738 -1.77 -28.91 -5.55
N PRO A 739 -0.79 -29.28 -6.39
CA PRO A 739 -0.62 -28.65 -7.70
C PRO A 739 -1.86 -28.82 -8.58
N ASN A 740 -2.15 -27.81 -9.40
CA ASN A 740 -3.22 -27.89 -10.40
C ASN A 740 -2.74 -28.71 -11.62
N PRO A 741 -3.37 -29.87 -11.95
CA PRO A 741 -2.95 -30.69 -13.08
C PRO A 741 -3.06 -30.00 -14.45
N ASN A 742 -3.94 -28.99 -14.58
CA ASN A 742 -4.10 -28.22 -15.81
C ASN A 742 -3.08 -27.08 -15.96
N SER A 743 -2.47 -26.62 -14.87
CA SER A 743 -1.43 -25.58 -14.88
C SER A 743 -0.50 -25.78 -13.70
N SER A 744 0.66 -26.43 -13.95
CA SER A 744 1.60 -26.85 -12.88
C SER A 744 2.17 -25.73 -12.00
N ASP A 745 2.01 -24.46 -12.39
CA ASP A 745 2.38 -23.25 -11.64
C ASP A 745 1.20 -22.61 -10.86
N LYS A 746 0.07 -23.32 -10.79
CA LYS A 746 -1.13 -23.00 -10.01
C LYS A 746 -1.41 -24.12 -9.02
N SER A 747 -2.19 -23.78 -8.01
CA SER A 747 -2.46 -24.63 -6.86
C SER A 747 -3.98 -24.76 -6.63
N ILE A 748 -4.38 -25.91 -6.10
CA ILE A 748 -5.75 -26.23 -5.72
C ILE A 748 -5.79 -26.45 -4.22
N LEU A 749 -6.53 -25.60 -3.51
CA LEU A 749 -6.85 -25.79 -2.09
C LEU A 749 -8.15 -26.59 -1.97
N LEU A 750 -8.04 -27.82 -1.48
CA LEU A 750 -9.16 -28.70 -1.15
C LEU A 750 -9.59 -28.46 0.30
N VAL A 751 -10.83 -28.05 0.50
CA VAL A 751 -11.47 -27.86 1.81
C VAL A 751 -12.61 -28.86 1.94
N HIS A 752 -12.52 -29.81 2.87
CA HIS A 752 -13.53 -30.86 3.06
C HIS A 752 -13.88 -31.06 4.54
N THR A 753 -15.11 -31.48 4.82
CA THR A 753 -15.58 -31.83 6.16
C THR A 753 -16.63 -32.95 6.12
N ASN A 754 -16.67 -33.80 7.15
CA ASN A 754 -17.77 -34.75 7.35
C ASN A 754 -19.00 -34.14 8.03
N ASP A 755 -18.87 -32.97 8.67
CA ASP A 755 -19.97 -32.17 9.21
C ASP A 755 -19.80 -30.69 8.81
N THR A 756 -20.78 -30.11 8.12
CA THR A 756 -20.69 -28.71 7.65
C THR A 756 -20.64 -27.69 8.81
N SER A 757 -21.01 -28.07 10.03
CA SER A 757 -20.78 -27.25 11.24
C SER A 757 -19.28 -26.99 11.50
N MET A 758 -18.39 -27.91 11.10
CA MET A 758 -16.94 -27.78 11.27
C MET A 758 -16.35 -26.63 10.45
N LEU A 759 -16.95 -26.25 9.31
CA LEU A 759 -16.52 -25.06 8.55
C LEU A 759 -16.65 -23.77 9.37
N ARG A 760 -17.63 -23.73 10.29
CA ARG A 760 -17.86 -22.59 11.20
C ARG A 760 -17.03 -22.69 12.48
N LYS A 761 -16.74 -23.91 12.96
CA LYS A 761 -15.80 -24.17 14.08
C LYS A 761 -14.36 -23.82 13.69
N ASN A 762 -13.96 -24.11 12.44
CA ASN A 762 -12.64 -23.77 11.90
C ASN A 762 -12.45 -22.26 11.77
N MET A 763 -11.57 -21.69 12.61
CA MET A 763 -11.35 -20.24 12.67
C MET A 763 -10.70 -19.68 11.39
N PHE A 764 -9.90 -20.50 10.71
CA PHE A 764 -9.20 -20.15 9.48
C PHE A 764 -10.11 -20.17 8.26
N ILE A 765 -11.28 -20.83 8.32
CA ILE A 765 -12.31 -20.79 7.27
C ILE A 765 -13.37 -19.72 7.58
N ARG A 766 -13.80 -19.61 8.84
CA ARG A 766 -14.77 -18.60 9.30
C ARG A 766 -14.37 -17.17 8.95
N LYS A 767 -13.06 -16.89 8.87
CA LYS A 767 -12.51 -15.62 8.42
C LYS A 767 -11.10 -15.84 7.85
N ILE A 768 -10.92 -15.70 6.54
CA ILE A 768 -9.58 -15.71 5.94
C ILE A 768 -8.86 -14.42 6.34
N VAL A 769 -7.70 -14.55 6.98
CA VAL A 769 -6.81 -13.43 7.31
C VAL A 769 -5.42 -13.74 6.76
N LEU A 770 -5.04 -12.99 5.72
CA LEU A 770 -3.75 -13.07 5.08
C LEU A 770 -2.69 -12.31 5.92
N PRO A 771 -1.56 -12.94 6.26
CA PRO A 771 -0.48 -12.29 6.98
C PRO A 771 0.41 -11.46 6.04
N PHE A 772 1.18 -10.53 6.61
CA PHE A 772 2.35 -9.96 5.93
C PHE A 772 3.45 -11.04 5.79
N ALA A 773 3.92 -11.29 4.57
CA ALA A 773 5.02 -12.22 4.31
C ALA A 773 6.37 -11.73 4.89
N ASN A 774 6.50 -10.41 5.14
CA ASN A 774 7.62 -9.82 5.90
C ASN A 774 7.78 -10.37 7.32
N ASN A 775 6.77 -11.06 7.87
CA ASN A 775 6.87 -11.75 9.16
C ASN A 775 7.44 -13.18 9.03
N GLY A 776 7.83 -13.62 7.82
CA GLY A 776 8.31 -14.96 7.53
C GLY A 776 7.18 -15.95 7.22
N LEU A 777 7.37 -17.21 7.61
CA LEU A 777 6.39 -18.27 7.43
C LEU A 777 5.40 -18.30 8.60
N HIS A 778 4.10 -18.17 8.32
CA HIS A 778 3.03 -18.21 9.32
C HIS A 778 2.68 -19.66 9.68
N GLU A 779 2.70 -19.94 10.99
CA GLU A 779 2.77 -21.30 11.54
C GLU A 779 1.62 -22.24 11.14
N TYR A 780 0.41 -21.71 10.97
CA TYR A 780 -0.78 -22.47 10.53
C TYR A 780 -0.99 -22.44 9.00
N TRP A 781 -0.52 -21.39 8.32
CA TRP A 781 -0.95 -21.06 6.95
C TRP A 781 0.04 -21.53 5.89
N ASN A 782 1.34 -21.47 6.18
CA ASN A 782 2.40 -21.85 5.24
C ASN A 782 2.79 -23.33 5.39
N ASN A 783 1.77 -24.20 5.44
CA ASN A 783 1.83 -25.66 5.48
C ASN A 783 1.11 -26.25 4.26
N GLU A 784 1.46 -27.47 3.87
CA GLU A 784 0.73 -28.24 2.85
C GLU A 784 -0.67 -28.70 3.31
N ALA A 785 -0.86 -28.95 4.61
CA ALA A 785 -2.18 -29.18 5.19
C ALA A 785 -2.38 -28.53 6.56
N LEU A 786 -3.63 -28.14 6.84
CA LEU A 786 -4.14 -27.80 8.17
C LEU A 786 -5.45 -28.55 8.41
N ILE A 787 -5.52 -29.26 9.53
CA ILE A 787 -6.55 -30.24 9.83
C ILE A 787 -7.13 -29.89 11.21
N LEU A 788 -8.44 -29.75 11.31
CA LEU A 788 -9.16 -29.65 12.59
C LEU A 788 -9.81 -31.00 12.86
N ILE A 789 -9.50 -31.68 13.96
CA ILE A 789 -10.16 -32.93 14.38
C ILE A 789 -10.58 -32.80 15.85
N ASN A 790 -11.86 -33.03 16.16
CA ASN A 790 -12.41 -32.98 17.53
C ASN A 790 -12.05 -31.67 18.30
N ASN A 791 -11.93 -30.55 17.58
CA ASN A 791 -11.50 -29.22 18.03
C ASN A 791 -9.99 -28.99 18.27
N THR A 792 -9.13 -29.96 17.98
CA THR A 792 -7.66 -29.80 17.98
C THR A 792 -7.15 -29.55 16.55
N TYR A 793 -6.21 -28.61 16.37
CA TYR A 793 -5.54 -28.40 15.08
C TYR A 793 -4.31 -29.29 14.93
N TYR A 794 -4.08 -29.72 13.70
CA TYR A 794 -2.89 -30.44 13.29
C TYR A 794 -2.40 -29.90 11.94
N ARG A 795 -1.09 -29.88 11.72
CA ARG A 795 -0.45 -29.51 10.45
C ARG A 795 0.25 -30.69 9.78
N ILE A 796 0.45 -30.57 8.48
CA ILE A 796 1.49 -31.27 7.72
C ILE A 796 2.27 -30.17 7.00
N TYR A 797 3.52 -29.95 7.38
CA TYR A 797 4.29 -28.85 6.76
C TYR A 797 4.61 -29.15 5.30
N GLU A 798 5.20 -30.32 5.03
CA GLU A 798 5.58 -30.79 3.70
C GLU A 798 5.07 -32.22 3.46
N TRP A 799 4.65 -32.54 2.23
CA TRP A 799 4.13 -33.87 1.91
C TRP A 799 5.18 -34.97 2.13
N GLY A 800 4.86 -35.91 3.03
CA GLY A 800 5.80 -36.93 3.51
C GLY A 800 6.09 -36.81 5.01
N ASP A 801 5.93 -35.62 5.59
CA ASP A 801 6.02 -35.41 7.04
C ASP A 801 4.85 -36.10 7.77
N ALA A 802 5.03 -36.40 9.05
CA ALA A 802 3.94 -36.87 9.91
C ALA A 802 2.97 -35.73 10.26
N ILE A 803 1.73 -36.09 10.61
CA ILE A 803 0.75 -35.15 11.19
C ILE A 803 1.23 -34.74 12.59
N GLU A 804 1.29 -33.43 12.84
CA GLU A 804 1.77 -32.79 14.07
C GLU A 804 0.68 -31.88 14.67
N GLU A 805 0.48 -31.93 15.99
CA GLU A 805 -0.47 -31.05 16.71
C GLU A 805 0.07 -29.61 16.83
N ILE A 806 -0.80 -28.58 16.75
CA ILE A 806 -0.46 -27.14 16.69
C ILE A 806 -1.55 -26.24 17.31
#